data_AF-A0AAQ4EJ90-F1
#
_entry.id   AF-A0AAQ4EJ90-F1
#
_cell.length_a   1.000
_cell.length_b   1.000
_cell.length_c   1.000
_cell.angle_alpha   90.00
_cell.angle_beta   90.00
_cell.angle_gamma   90.00
#
_symmetry.space_group_name_H-M   'P 1'
#
loop_
_entity.id
_entity.type
_entity.pdbx_description
1 polymer ?
#
loop_
_entity_poly.entity_id
_entity_poly.type
_entity_poly.pdbx_seq_one_letter_code
_entity_poly.pdbx_strand_id
1 'polypeptide(L)'
;MGRKRQRKRQGKAPRAAKPQKVSENGGPPLYTEIDRSNEAFEKYYKAQQIVPEEEWEEFMSALRRGLPVAFRITGFLPESKHLLKIIKSQYFADLLNVGGDEEKVGKPSNLTWYPDELAWQLDLSRIMIRKSEAYARLHSFLISETDTGNITRQEAVSMIPPLLLDVQPHHKVLDMCAAPGSKTAQVMEMLHGHVNTIPEGVVVANDVDNKRCYMLVHQAKRLHSTCCLVTNHDAAAMPNMYISKEDGTLEVLKYDRILCDVPCSGDGTLRKNIDLWRKWNVANGNSIHGLQVRIARRGLELLVEGGVMVYSTCSMNPLENEAVITSLLLQCEGAVELVDARSSLPGLVSSPGLHTWKVSSKDMAVYTSFEEVPETYHTQIRAHMFPPSPEVAAQLKLERCIRILPHQQDTGAFFVAVLKKTAPKLPWESQNKDKECEEQQDTKEDKSIVPRKKRRIQGYKEDPFVFLSEDNKIWKAVRDFYEVDPSFPNQQLLGRCQQENKRNIYLVSKTVRNIIELNSEKIKIINTGVRVFCRCEGKEELACDFRVCQEGLPTVLPYLKKRKLAMCRQDLYVLLTEEYPLETQFSPELQEQLKDLEKGCVLLVYTSFPGTPDEFQLVLAGRRGKATLRCYVAKQERVHYLRVCGYDVSEYEKRDRRKKPEDTPKIETLEPEEAVEYAEETTQEQTENDIKVGVDGWGAMLTMGEEHNTVQLLQASKNLRHIASDVSTHLSSRTR
;
A
#
# COMPACT_ATOMS: atom_id res chain seq x y z
N MET A 1 -56.59 47.24 -3.49
CA MET A 1 -56.91 46.48 -4.70
C MET A 1 -55.62 46.04 -5.39
N GLY A 2 -55.11 44.85 -5.08
CA GLY A 2 -53.87 44.32 -5.67
C GLY A 2 -54.16 43.07 -6.49
N ARG A 3 -54.05 43.16 -7.83
CA ARG A 3 -54.16 42.01 -8.74
C ARG A 3 -52.79 41.35 -8.93
N LYS A 4 -52.60 40.20 -8.28
CA LYS A 4 -51.50 39.24 -8.53
C LYS A 4 -51.74 38.53 -9.88
N ARG A 5 -50.74 38.55 -10.77
CA ARG A 5 -50.70 37.73 -12.00
C ARG A 5 -50.14 36.34 -11.66
N GLN A 6 -50.90 35.30 -12.01
CA GLN A 6 -50.58 33.88 -11.85
C GLN A 6 -49.46 33.43 -12.81
N ARG A 7 -48.44 32.74 -12.32
CA ARG A 7 -47.52 31.92 -13.12
C ARG A 7 -48.04 30.47 -13.15
N LYS A 8 -48.34 29.96 -14.35
CA LYS A 8 -48.69 28.56 -14.62
C LYS A 8 -47.50 27.65 -14.30
N ARG A 9 -47.70 26.68 -13.39
CA ARG A 9 -46.83 25.50 -13.23
C ARG A 9 -47.17 24.50 -14.34
N GLN A 10 -46.23 24.20 -15.23
CA GLN A 10 -46.30 23.00 -16.08
C GLN A 10 -45.96 21.80 -15.20
N GLY A 11 -46.89 20.84 -15.10
CA GLY A 11 -46.70 19.59 -14.37
C GLY A 11 -45.76 18.66 -15.13
N LYS A 12 -44.74 18.13 -14.44
CA LYS A 12 -43.99 16.96 -14.89
C LYS A 12 -44.89 15.73 -14.78
N ALA A 13 -45.02 14.97 -15.86
CA ALA A 13 -45.68 13.67 -15.89
C ALA A 13 -44.96 12.67 -14.96
N PRO A 14 -45.67 11.73 -14.31
CA PRO A 14 -45.05 10.74 -13.44
C PRO A 14 -44.16 9.79 -14.27
N ARG A 15 -42.90 9.64 -13.86
CA ARG A 15 -41.99 8.61 -14.40
C ARG A 15 -42.61 7.24 -14.18
N ALA A 16 -42.77 6.47 -15.25
CA ALA A 16 -43.18 5.08 -15.20
C ALA A 16 -42.22 4.28 -14.30
N ALA A 17 -42.78 3.57 -13.31
CA ALA A 17 -42.02 2.68 -12.43
C ALA A 17 -41.38 1.55 -13.26
N LYS A 18 -40.06 1.35 -13.10
CA LYS A 18 -39.38 0.15 -13.60
C LYS A 18 -39.97 -1.07 -12.89
N PRO A 19 -40.28 -2.18 -13.59
CA PRO A 19 -40.82 -3.37 -12.95
C PRO A 19 -39.77 -3.98 -12.02
N GLN A 20 -40.10 -4.06 -10.73
CA GLN A 20 -39.37 -4.89 -9.77
C GLN A 20 -39.55 -6.36 -10.20
N LYS A 21 -38.45 -7.03 -10.57
CA LYS A 21 -38.45 -8.49 -10.72
C LYS A 21 -38.59 -9.11 -9.33
N VAL A 22 -39.83 -9.43 -8.96
CA VAL A 22 -40.16 -10.26 -7.81
C VAL A 22 -39.90 -11.71 -8.22
N SER A 23 -39.17 -12.49 -7.40
CA SER A 23 -39.10 -13.94 -7.58
C SER A 23 -40.47 -14.52 -7.26
N GLU A 24 -40.96 -15.51 -8.03
CA GLU A 24 -42.29 -16.10 -7.85
C GLU A 24 -42.53 -16.72 -6.45
N ASN A 25 -41.49 -16.85 -5.61
CA ASN A 25 -41.54 -17.47 -4.29
C ASN A 25 -41.22 -16.55 -3.10
N GLY A 26 -41.31 -15.21 -3.24
CA GLY A 26 -41.31 -14.28 -2.08
C GLY A 26 -40.06 -14.27 -1.19
N GLY A 27 -38.99 -14.96 -1.60
CA GLY A 27 -37.69 -14.93 -0.92
C GLY A 27 -36.80 -13.80 -1.42
N PRO A 28 -35.80 -13.36 -0.63
CA PRO A 28 -34.78 -12.43 -1.09
C PRO A 28 -34.14 -12.99 -2.38
N PRO A 29 -33.72 -12.12 -3.33
CA PRO A 29 -33.18 -12.58 -4.60
C PRO A 29 -32.05 -13.57 -4.34
N LEU A 30 -32.20 -14.81 -4.85
CA LEU A 30 -31.09 -15.76 -4.88
C LEU A 30 -29.93 -15.05 -5.58
N TYR A 31 -28.75 -15.11 -4.97
CA TYR A 31 -27.51 -14.71 -5.64
C TYR A 31 -27.52 -15.36 -7.02
N THR A 32 -27.58 -14.56 -8.08
CA THR A 32 -27.39 -15.07 -9.43
C THR A 32 -26.04 -15.77 -9.45
N GLU A 33 -26.01 -17.03 -9.90
CA GLU A 33 -24.75 -17.75 -10.03
C GLU A 33 -23.81 -16.90 -10.89
N ILE A 34 -22.67 -16.60 -10.29
CA ILE A 34 -21.68 -15.75 -10.91
C ILE A 34 -21.03 -16.56 -12.03
N ASP A 35 -21.21 -16.11 -13.27
CA ASP A 35 -20.60 -16.73 -14.44
C ASP A 35 -19.07 -16.65 -14.35
N ARG A 36 -18.42 -17.81 -14.16
CA ARG A 36 -16.96 -17.99 -14.08
C ARG A 36 -16.48 -18.82 -15.28
N SER A 37 -16.87 -18.39 -16.47
CA SER A 37 -16.49 -19.03 -17.73
C SER A 37 -15.99 -18.02 -18.75
N ASN A 38 -15.04 -18.44 -19.59
CA ASN A 38 -14.58 -17.70 -20.77
C ASN A 38 -13.90 -18.67 -21.75
N GLU A 39 -14.54 -18.95 -22.89
CA GLU A 39 -14.03 -19.90 -23.88
C GLU A 39 -12.70 -19.46 -24.50
N ALA A 40 -12.52 -18.16 -24.74
CA ALA A 40 -11.28 -17.63 -25.30
C ALA A 40 -10.12 -17.80 -24.32
N PHE A 41 -10.36 -17.60 -23.01
CA PHE A 41 -9.39 -17.83 -21.95
C PHE A 41 -8.95 -19.30 -21.93
N GLU A 42 -9.90 -20.22 -21.90
CA GLU A 42 -9.62 -21.66 -21.85
C GLU A 42 -8.85 -22.11 -23.10
N LYS A 43 -9.30 -21.70 -24.29
CA LYS A 43 -8.61 -22.02 -25.56
C LYS A 43 -7.19 -21.45 -25.60
N TYR A 44 -6.99 -20.22 -25.12
CA TYR A 44 -5.69 -19.57 -25.09
C TYR A 44 -4.73 -20.30 -24.16
N TYR A 45 -5.12 -20.50 -22.90
CA TYR A 45 -4.22 -21.08 -21.90
C TYR A 45 -3.96 -22.57 -22.12
N LYS A 46 -4.94 -23.31 -22.67
CA LYS A 46 -4.72 -24.68 -23.14
C LYS A 46 -3.72 -24.74 -24.29
N ALA A 47 -3.77 -23.77 -25.22
CA ALA A 47 -2.79 -23.68 -26.30
C ALA A 47 -1.39 -23.27 -25.80
N GLN A 48 -1.30 -22.47 -24.73
CA GLN A 48 -0.03 -22.05 -24.13
C GLN A 48 0.68 -23.17 -23.33
N GLN A 49 -0.05 -24.19 -22.89
CA GLN A 49 0.48 -25.31 -22.10
C GLN A 49 1.21 -24.84 -20.82
N ILE A 50 0.65 -23.82 -20.14
CA ILE A 50 1.18 -23.33 -18.87
C ILE A 50 0.99 -24.33 -17.71
N VAL A 51 0.11 -25.30 -17.90
CA VAL A 51 -0.26 -26.38 -16.98
C VAL A 51 -0.24 -27.67 -17.81
N PRO A 52 0.29 -28.78 -17.28
CA PRO A 52 0.17 -30.10 -17.92
C PRO A 52 -1.29 -30.49 -18.21
N GLU A 53 -1.54 -31.27 -19.25
CA GLU A 53 -2.92 -31.61 -19.65
C GLU A 53 -3.69 -32.36 -18.56
N GLU A 54 -2.98 -33.18 -17.78
CA GLU A 54 -3.51 -33.93 -16.64
C GLU A 54 -3.96 -33.06 -15.46
N GLU A 55 -3.38 -31.86 -15.30
CA GLU A 55 -3.70 -30.92 -14.21
C GLU A 55 -4.73 -29.87 -14.63
N TRP A 56 -5.11 -29.82 -15.92
CA TRP A 56 -5.96 -28.76 -16.48
C TRP A 56 -7.32 -28.62 -15.77
N GLU A 57 -7.99 -29.74 -15.50
CA GLU A 57 -9.30 -29.73 -14.83
C GLU A 57 -9.20 -29.23 -13.38
N GLU A 58 -8.12 -29.58 -12.67
CA GLU A 58 -7.88 -29.11 -11.31
C GLU A 58 -7.56 -27.61 -11.28
N PHE A 59 -6.72 -27.15 -12.22
CA PHE A 59 -6.42 -25.74 -12.44
C PHE A 59 -7.69 -24.91 -12.70
N MET A 60 -8.53 -25.36 -13.63
CA MET A 60 -9.79 -24.67 -13.94
C MET A 60 -10.78 -24.72 -12.77
N SER A 61 -10.84 -25.83 -12.04
CA SER A 61 -11.63 -25.94 -10.81
C SER A 61 -11.17 -24.93 -9.76
N ALA A 62 -9.87 -24.81 -9.53
CA ALA A 62 -9.30 -23.84 -8.58
C ALA A 62 -9.59 -22.38 -8.98
N LEU A 63 -9.45 -22.03 -10.26
CA LEU A 63 -9.80 -20.69 -10.78
C LEU A 63 -11.27 -20.34 -10.56
N ARG A 64 -12.17 -21.33 -10.65
CA ARG A 64 -13.60 -21.17 -10.43
C ARG A 64 -13.98 -21.15 -8.95
N ARG A 65 -13.08 -21.46 -8.01
CA ARG A 65 -13.31 -21.35 -6.56
C ARG A 65 -12.91 -19.98 -6.00
N GLY A 66 -13.55 -19.58 -4.90
CA GLY A 66 -13.18 -18.35 -4.17
C GLY A 66 -11.76 -18.44 -3.62
N LEU A 67 -11.05 -17.31 -3.56
CA LEU A 67 -9.71 -17.26 -2.98
C LEU A 67 -9.80 -17.30 -1.44
N PRO A 68 -8.99 -18.12 -0.75
CA PRO A 68 -8.89 -18.08 0.71
C PRO A 68 -8.45 -16.70 1.22
N VAL A 69 -8.88 -16.36 2.43
CA VAL A 69 -8.36 -15.17 3.11
C VAL A 69 -6.95 -15.49 3.57
N ALA A 70 -6.01 -14.57 3.34
CA ALA A 70 -4.65 -14.68 3.86
C ALA A 70 -4.27 -13.41 4.62
N PHE A 71 -3.45 -13.60 5.65
CA PHE A 71 -2.92 -12.52 6.46
C PHE A 71 -1.52 -12.86 6.97
N ARG A 72 -0.77 -11.83 7.35
CA ARG A 72 0.55 -11.94 7.96
C ARG A 72 0.64 -11.05 9.19
N ILE A 73 1.36 -11.50 10.20
CA ILE A 73 1.65 -10.74 11.41
C ILE A 73 2.86 -9.84 11.13
N THR A 74 2.82 -8.61 11.61
CA THR A 74 3.92 -7.64 11.48
C THR A 74 5.09 -8.06 12.37
N GLY A 75 6.16 -8.59 11.75
CA GLY A 75 7.20 -9.35 12.47
C GLY A 75 8.24 -8.54 13.25
N PHE A 76 8.42 -7.26 12.95
CA PHE A 76 9.44 -6.43 13.63
C PHE A 76 8.96 -5.87 14.99
N LEU A 77 7.66 -5.95 15.28
CA LEU A 77 7.10 -5.48 16.55
C LEU A 77 7.51 -6.44 17.69
N PRO A 78 7.94 -5.91 18.87
CA PRO A 78 8.32 -6.73 20.02
C PRO A 78 7.24 -7.75 20.45
N GLU A 79 5.97 -7.35 20.36
CA GLU A 79 4.80 -8.14 20.74
C GLU A 79 4.36 -9.17 19.68
N SER A 80 4.99 -9.23 18.51
CA SER A 80 4.59 -10.11 17.39
C SER A 80 4.52 -11.59 17.78
N LYS A 81 5.51 -12.10 18.52
CA LYS A 81 5.55 -13.48 19.03
C LYS A 81 4.42 -13.75 20.04
N HIS A 82 4.14 -12.78 20.91
CA HIS A 82 3.06 -12.88 21.88
C HIS A 82 1.69 -12.88 21.17
N LEU A 83 1.52 -12.04 20.16
CA LEU A 83 0.32 -12.00 19.33
C LEU A 83 0.09 -13.33 18.59
N LEU A 84 1.15 -13.94 18.04
CA LEU A 84 1.05 -15.27 17.41
C LEU A 84 0.60 -16.34 18.41
N LYS A 85 1.12 -16.31 19.65
CA LYS A 85 0.71 -17.21 20.74
C LYS A 85 -0.79 -17.06 21.03
N ILE A 86 -1.27 -15.81 21.15
CA ILE A 86 -2.69 -15.49 21.36
C ILE A 86 -3.55 -16.02 20.20
N ILE A 87 -3.15 -15.79 18.96
CA ILE A 87 -3.88 -16.25 17.76
C ILE A 87 -4.07 -17.76 17.81
N LYS A 88 -2.98 -18.51 18.05
CA LYS A 88 -3.01 -19.97 18.11
C LYS A 88 -3.85 -20.48 19.29
N SER A 89 -3.63 -19.94 20.49
CA SER A 89 -4.25 -20.47 21.71
C SER A 89 -5.71 -20.09 21.89
N GLN A 90 -6.12 -18.90 21.43
CA GLN A 90 -7.47 -18.39 21.68
C GLN A 90 -8.35 -18.50 20.45
N TYR A 91 -7.86 -18.20 19.24
CA TYR A 91 -8.73 -18.17 18.07
C TYR A 91 -8.66 -19.48 17.28
N PHE A 92 -7.47 -20.01 17.01
CA PHE A 92 -7.36 -21.26 16.24
C PHE A 92 -7.83 -22.48 17.03
N ALA A 93 -7.55 -22.54 18.34
CA ALA A 93 -8.07 -23.58 19.21
C ALA A 93 -9.62 -23.60 19.22
N ASP A 94 -10.25 -22.42 19.34
CA ASP A 94 -11.71 -22.29 19.27
C ASP A 94 -12.28 -22.81 17.94
N LEU A 95 -11.60 -22.55 16.82
CA LEU A 95 -12.03 -23.06 15.51
C LEU A 95 -11.89 -24.58 15.37
N LEU A 96 -10.82 -25.15 15.92
CA LEU A 96 -10.61 -26.60 15.91
C LEU A 96 -11.67 -27.33 16.74
N ASN A 97 -12.18 -26.71 17.81
CA ASN A 97 -13.24 -27.26 18.65
C ASN A 97 -14.64 -27.22 18.01
N VAL A 98 -14.84 -26.41 16.96
CA VAL A 98 -16.14 -26.24 16.29
C VAL A 98 -16.32 -27.21 15.11
N GLY A 99 -15.25 -27.80 14.59
CA GLY A 99 -15.29 -28.73 13.44
C GLY A 99 -15.36 -30.19 13.87
N GLY A 100 -16.38 -30.92 13.42
CA GLY A 100 -16.31 -32.39 13.35
C GLY A 100 -15.18 -32.86 12.41
N ASP A 101 -14.74 -34.10 12.58
CA ASP A 101 -13.47 -34.63 12.03
C ASP A 101 -13.33 -34.66 10.49
N GLU A 102 -14.33 -34.27 9.70
CA GLU A 102 -14.35 -34.62 8.26
C GLU A 102 -14.21 -33.46 7.24
N GLU A 103 -14.25 -32.18 7.61
CA GLU A 103 -14.04 -31.09 6.63
C GLU A 103 -12.85 -30.17 6.97
N LYS A 104 -11.90 -30.05 6.02
CA LYS A 104 -10.76 -29.10 6.06
C LYS A 104 -11.21 -27.63 5.90
N VAL A 105 -12.48 -27.38 5.60
CA VAL A 105 -13.02 -26.05 5.28
C VAL A 105 -13.01 -25.15 6.52
N GLY A 106 -12.41 -23.97 6.40
CA GLY A 106 -12.29 -22.99 7.49
C GLY A 106 -11.19 -23.22 8.50
N LYS A 107 -10.44 -24.33 8.41
CA LYS A 107 -9.28 -24.55 9.27
C LYS A 107 -8.12 -23.63 8.84
N PRO A 108 -7.48 -22.93 9.78
CA PRO A 108 -6.31 -22.11 9.46
C PRO A 108 -5.14 -23.01 9.04
N SER A 109 -4.45 -22.62 7.99
CA SER A 109 -3.23 -23.29 7.52
C SER A 109 -2.08 -22.30 7.43
N ASN A 110 -0.92 -22.70 7.94
CA ASN A 110 0.28 -21.89 7.86
C ASN A 110 0.80 -21.90 6.42
N LEU A 111 1.26 -20.74 5.95
CA LEU A 111 2.01 -20.63 4.71
C LEU A 111 3.47 -20.99 5.01
N THR A 112 3.84 -22.25 4.79
CA THR A 112 5.12 -22.85 5.24
C THR A 112 6.36 -22.19 4.64
N TRP A 113 6.22 -21.54 3.49
CA TRP A 113 7.29 -20.78 2.84
C TRP A 113 7.46 -19.36 3.39
N TYR A 114 6.55 -18.89 4.25
CA TYR A 114 6.70 -17.61 4.94
C TYR A 114 7.46 -17.82 6.25
N PRO A 115 8.50 -17.02 6.54
CA PRO A 115 9.35 -17.21 7.72
C PRO A 115 8.60 -17.09 9.05
N ASP A 116 9.14 -17.74 10.08
CA ASP A 116 8.70 -17.63 11.49
C ASP A 116 7.22 -17.93 11.75
N GLU A 117 6.57 -18.66 10.84
CA GLU A 117 5.14 -18.98 10.89
C GLU A 117 4.24 -17.74 11.02
N LEU A 118 4.67 -16.59 10.48
CA LEU A 118 3.95 -15.34 10.63
C LEU A 118 2.80 -15.15 9.63
N ALA A 119 2.69 -15.99 8.61
CA ALA A 119 1.63 -15.90 7.61
C ALA A 119 0.73 -17.15 7.56
N TRP A 120 -0.57 -16.89 7.42
CA TRP A 120 -1.62 -17.89 7.52
C TRP A 120 -2.70 -17.64 6.47
N GLN A 121 -3.33 -18.73 6.04
CA GLN A 121 -4.48 -18.70 5.15
C GLN A 121 -5.64 -19.51 5.73
N LEU A 122 -6.86 -19.08 5.44
CA LEU A 122 -8.09 -19.72 5.90
C LEU A 122 -9.23 -19.49 4.92
N ASP A 123 -9.97 -20.56 4.64
CA ASP A 123 -11.17 -20.50 3.81
C ASP A 123 -12.35 -19.97 4.65
N LEU A 124 -12.51 -18.64 4.67
CA LEU A 124 -13.58 -17.97 5.39
C LEU A 124 -14.66 -17.49 4.43
N SER A 125 -15.83 -18.15 4.48
CA SER A 125 -17.02 -17.66 3.79
C SER A 125 -17.87 -16.74 4.67
N ARG A 126 -18.61 -15.82 4.04
CA ARG A 126 -19.61 -14.96 4.72
C ARG A 126 -20.67 -15.77 5.47
N ILE A 127 -20.98 -16.99 4.99
CA ILE A 127 -21.95 -17.89 5.61
C ILE A 127 -21.37 -18.44 6.92
N MET A 128 -20.11 -18.87 6.93
CA MET A 128 -19.43 -19.36 8.13
C MET A 128 -19.33 -18.30 9.22
N ILE A 129 -18.97 -17.07 8.84
CA ILE A 129 -18.93 -15.91 9.74
C ILE A 129 -20.30 -15.61 10.37
N ARG A 130 -21.40 -15.88 9.66
CA ARG A 130 -22.76 -15.68 10.20
C ARG A 130 -23.25 -16.82 11.08
N LYS A 131 -22.83 -18.06 10.77
CA LYS A 131 -23.30 -19.28 11.46
C LYS A 131 -22.53 -19.60 12.74
N SER A 132 -21.25 -19.21 12.84
CA SER A 132 -20.40 -19.51 13.98
C SER A 132 -19.90 -18.24 14.67
N GLU A 133 -20.03 -18.22 16.00
CA GLU A 133 -19.48 -17.15 16.83
C GLU A 133 -17.94 -17.14 16.80
N ALA A 134 -17.29 -18.30 16.70
CA ALA A 134 -15.84 -18.40 16.63
C ALA A 134 -15.28 -17.75 15.34
N TYR A 135 -15.90 -18.01 14.19
CA TYR A 135 -15.52 -17.36 12.92
C TYR A 135 -15.81 -15.85 12.94
N ALA A 136 -16.90 -15.42 13.58
CA ALA A 136 -17.21 -14.00 13.75
C ALA A 136 -16.18 -13.27 14.62
N ARG A 137 -15.78 -13.89 15.74
CA ARG A 137 -14.74 -13.35 16.64
C ARG A 137 -13.40 -13.22 15.93
N LEU A 138 -12.95 -14.26 15.22
CA LEU A 138 -11.70 -14.19 14.44
C LEU A 138 -11.75 -13.10 13.37
N HIS A 139 -12.87 -12.96 12.66
CA HIS A 139 -13.02 -11.91 11.64
C HIS A 139 -12.94 -10.50 12.25
N SER A 140 -13.60 -10.25 13.37
CA SER A 140 -13.52 -8.98 14.11
C SER A 140 -12.10 -8.69 14.59
N PHE A 141 -11.42 -9.71 15.13
CA PHE A 141 -10.01 -9.64 15.53
C PHE A 141 -9.12 -9.23 14.36
N LEU A 142 -9.21 -9.92 13.21
CA LEU A 142 -8.39 -9.62 12.03
C LEU A 142 -8.60 -8.20 11.52
N ILE A 143 -9.82 -7.66 11.58
CA ILE A 143 -10.09 -6.26 11.23
C ILE A 143 -9.41 -5.30 12.22
N SER A 144 -9.63 -5.51 13.52
CA SER A 144 -9.07 -4.65 14.57
C SER A 144 -7.53 -4.61 14.54
N GLU A 145 -6.89 -5.76 14.35
CA GLU A 145 -5.44 -5.86 14.25
C GLU A 145 -4.90 -5.33 12.92
N THR A 146 -5.71 -5.38 11.84
CA THR A 146 -5.36 -4.74 10.57
C THR A 146 -5.33 -3.21 10.71
N ASP A 147 -6.30 -2.63 11.40
CA ASP A 147 -6.42 -1.18 11.54
C ASP A 147 -5.32 -0.57 12.43
N THR A 148 -4.80 -1.35 13.36
CA THR A 148 -3.71 -0.97 14.27
C THR A 148 -2.32 -1.25 13.71
N GLY A 149 -2.21 -2.02 12.60
CA GLY A 149 -0.93 -2.30 11.93
C GLY A 149 -0.19 -3.54 12.45
N ASN A 150 -0.80 -4.31 13.35
CA ASN A 150 -0.20 -5.54 13.90
C ASN A 150 -0.35 -6.76 12.98
N ILE A 151 -1.38 -6.72 12.12
CA ILE A 151 -1.62 -7.72 11.08
C ILE A 151 -1.81 -7.00 9.75
N THR A 152 -1.34 -7.60 8.67
CA THR A 152 -1.66 -7.16 7.31
C THR A 152 -2.43 -8.27 6.60
N ARG A 153 -3.65 -7.94 6.13
CA ARG A 153 -4.40 -8.78 5.19
C ARG A 153 -3.81 -8.60 3.79
N GLN A 154 -3.24 -9.65 3.25
CA GLN A 154 -2.56 -9.66 1.97
C GLN A 154 -2.73 -11.03 1.35
N GLU A 155 -2.94 -11.09 0.04
CA GLU A 155 -3.00 -12.35 -0.69
C GLU A 155 -1.66 -13.10 -0.58
N ALA A 156 -1.73 -14.42 -0.40
CA ALA A 156 -0.56 -15.28 -0.20
C ALA A 156 0.53 -15.05 -1.25
N VAL A 157 0.21 -15.15 -2.54
CA VAL A 157 1.20 -14.95 -3.62
C VAL A 157 1.76 -13.53 -3.71
N SER A 158 1.04 -12.52 -3.21
CA SER A 158 1.54 -11.15 -3.14
C SER A 158 2.65 -10.98 -2.09
N MET A 159 2.82 -11.93 -1.18
CA MET A 159 3.87 -11.91 -0.16
C MET A 159 5.23 -12.38 -0.68
N ILE A 160 5.26 -13.09 -1.82
CA ILE A 160 6.45 -13.74 -2.38
C ILE A 160 7.50 -12.73 -2.88
N PRO A 161 7.16 -11.68 -3.67
CA PRO A 161 8.17 -10.80 -4.24
C PRO A 161 9.03 -10.08 -3.20
N PRO A 162 8.47 -9.52 -2.09
CA PRO A 162 9.30 -8.93 -1.04
C PRO A 162 10.23 -9.94 -0.37
N LEU A 163 9.79 -11.20 -0.14
CA LEU A 163 10.64 -12.23 0.44
C LEU A 163 11.84 -12.56 -0.47
N LEU A 164 11.60 -12.68 -1.78
CA LEU A 164 12.66 -12.93 -2.76
C LEU A 164 13.58 -11.72 -2.99
N LEU A 165 13.13 -10.52 -2.63
CA LEU A 165 13.94 -9.31 -2.69
C LEU A 165 15.02 -9.27 -1.60
N ASP A 166 14.83 -10.01 -0.49
CA ASP A 166 15.78 -10.13 0.61
C ASP A 166 16.33 -8.76 1.07
N VAL A 167 15.42 -7.95 1.60
CA VAL A 167 15.69 -6.59 2.06
C VAL A 167 16.40 -6.64 3.41
N GLN A 168 17.45 -5.82 3.56
CA GLN A 168 18.30 -5.73 4.75
C GLN A 168 18.29 -4.27 5.26
N PRO A 169 18.56 -4.00 6.55
CA PRO A 169 18.36 -2.67 7.14
C PRO A 169 19.15 -1.51 6.53
N HIS A 170 20.22 -1.78 5.81
CA HIS A 170 21.04 -0.77 5.13
C HIS A 170 20.63 -0.54 3.66
N HIS A 171 19.76 -1.39 3.09
CA HIS A 171 19.40 -1.29 1.68
C HIS A 171 18.57 -0.05 1.37
N LYS A 172 18.90 0.58 0.25
CA LYS A 172 18.07 1.57 -0.45
C LYS A 172 17.15 0.81 -1.40
N VAL A 173 15.86 0.83 -1.13
CA VAL A 173 14.84 0.05 -1.84
C VAL A 173 13.92 0.97 -2.64
N LEU A 174 13.65 0.63 -3.90
CA LEU A 174 12.63 1.29 -4.73
C LEU A 174 11.51 0.31 -5.03
N ASP A 175 10.29 0.67 -4.66
CA ASP A 175 9.06 0.02 -5.13
C ASP A 175 8.48 0.87 -6.27
N MET A 176 8.57 0.36 -7.51
CA MET A 176 8.30 1.15 -8.71
C MET A 176 6.81 1.44 -8.92
N CYS A 177 5.94 0.55 -8.46
CA CYS A 177 4.48 0.57 -8.69
C CYS A 177 3.78 0.14 -7.39
N ALA A 178 3.92 0.99 -6.37
CA ALA A 178 3.73 0.62 -4.98
C ALA A 178 2.27 0.51 -4.54
N ALA A 179 1.33 1.26 -5.12
CA ALA A 179 -0.02 1.30 -4.58
C ALA A 179 -0.80 0.01 -4.90
N PRO A 180 -1.60 -0.52 -3.94
CA PRO A 180 -2.07 0.13 -2.71
C PRO A 180 -1.14 0.04 -1.49
N GLY A 181 0.04 -0.57 -1.60
CA GLY A 181 1.10 -0.51 -0.57
C GLY A 181 1.30 -1.74 0.30
N SER A 182 0.66 -2.88 -0.02
CA SER A 182 0.83 -4.12 0.78
C SER A 182 2.26 -4.68 0.71
N LYS A 183 2.86 -4.68 -0.49
CA LYS A 183 4.25 -5.10 -0.70
C LYS A 183 5.24 -4.09 -0.13
N THR A 184 4.98 -2.79 -0.32
CA THR A 184 5.77 -1.72 0.31
C THR A 184 5.80 -1.86 1.82
N ALA A 185 4.64 -2.13 2.45
CA ALA A 185 4.55 -2.36 3.90
C ALA A 185 5.43 -3.54 4.32
N GLN A 186 5.37 -4.66 3.58
CA GLN A 186 6.21 -5.83 3.85
C GLN A 186 7.71 -5.52 3.68
N VAL A 187 8.09 -4.78 2.64
CA VAL A 187 9.47 -4.29 2.43
C VAL A 187 9.93 -3.42 3.60
N MET A 188 9.07 -2.53 4.10
CA MET A 188 9.37 -1.67 5.26
C MET A 188 9.57 -2.50 6.53
N GLU A 189 8.78 -3.55 6.74
CA GLU A 189 8.95 -4.47 7.86
C GLU A 189 10.30 -5.19 7.81
N MET A 190 10.67 -5.69 6.62
CA MET A 190 11.97 -6.33 6.40
C MET A 190 13.14 -5.34 6.60
N LEU A 191 12.97 -4.08 6.19
CA LEU A 191 13.97 -3.03 6.39
C LEU A 191 14.24 -2.73 7.87
N HIS A 192 13.20 -2.75 8.72
CA HIS A 192 13.39 -2.60 10.18
C HIS A 192 14.06 -3.82 10.81
N GLY A 193 13.79 -5.02 10.28
CA GLY A 193 14.35 -6.26 10.80
C GLY A 193 14.00 -6.46 12.28
N HIS A 194 14.93 -6.96 13.09
CA HIS A 194 14.76 -7.09 14.55
C HIS A 194 15.57 -6.05 15.33
N VAL A 195 15.88 -4.91 14.71
CA VAL A 195 16.77 -3.90 15.30
C VAL A 195 15.95 -2.79 15.94
N ASN A 196 16.21 -2.49 17.21
CA ASN A 196 15.55 -1.39 17.95
C ASN A 196 16.11 0.01 17.60
N THR A 197 16.70 0.17 16.42
CA THR A 197 17.30 1.43 15.95
C THR A 197 16.74 1.82 14.60
N ILE A 198 16.72 3.12 14.31
CA ILE A 198 16.32 3.62 12.99
C ILE A 198 17.25 3.01 11.92
N PRO A 199 16.72 2.30 10.91
CA PRO A 199 17.53 1.75 9.82
C PRO A 199 18.28 2.85 9.05
N GLU A 200 19.45 2.50 8.52
CA GLU A 200 20.20 3.40 7.63
C GLU A 200 19.55 3.48 6.23
N GLY A 201 18.95 2.39 5.81
CA GLY A 201 18.29 2.26 4.51
C GLY A 201 17.04 3.11 4.35
N VAL A 202 16.43 3.02 3.17
CA VAL A 202 15.25 3.81 2.80
C VAL A 202 14.37 3.02 1.85
N VAL A 203 13.06 3.16 1.98
CA VAL A 203 12.07 2.69 0.99
C VAL A 203 11.51 3.89 0.25
N VAL A 204 11.75 3.96 -1.06
CA VAL A 204 11.09 4.88 -1.97
C VAL A 204 9.94 4.13 -2.63
N ALA A 205 8.71 4.55 -2.33
CA ALA A 205 7.49 3.92 -2.82
C ALA A 205 6.83 4.84 -3.86
N ASN A 206 6.86 4.43 -5.12
CA ASN A 206 6.39 5.22 -6.24
C ASN A 206 5.08 4.67 -6.82
N ASP A 207 4.13 5.56 -7.12
CA ASP A 207 2.97 5.19 -7.95
C ASP A 207 2.62 6.34 -8.91
N VAL A 208 2.15 6.00 -10.11
CA VAL A 208 1.78 7.00 -11.12
C VAL A 208 0.46 7.69 -10.79
N ASP A 209 -0.46 7.01 -10.10
CA ASP A 209 -1.76 7.53 -9.74
C ASP A 209 -1.69 8.26 -8.38
N ASN A 210 -1.94 9.57 -8.42
CA ASN A 210 -1.90 10.42 -7.24
C ASN A 210 -2.95 10.04 -6.18
N LYS A 211 -4.14 9.56 -6.57
CA LYS A 211 -5.17 9.10 -5.64
C LYS A 211 -4.73 7.81 -4.95
N ARG A 212 -4.17 6.87 -5.71
CA ARG A 212 -3.65 5.59 -5.16
C ARG A 212 -2.44 5.82 -4.24
N CYS A 213 -1.65 6.87 -4.47
CA CYS A 213 -0.59 7.27 -3.53
C CYS A 213 -1.13 7.53 -2.12
N TYR A 214 -2.30 8.16 -1.95
CA TYR A 214 -2.86 8.39 -0.61
C TYR A 214 -3.31 7.09 0.08
N MET A 215 -3.75 6.08 -0.68
CA MET A 215 -4.02 4.75 -0.13
C MET A 215 -2.74 4.08 0.38
N LEU A 216 -1.66 4.17 -0.42
CA LEU A 216 -0.33 3.74 -0.02
C LEU A 216 0.15 4.46 1.24
N VAL A 217 -0.06 5.77 1.35
CA VAL A 217 0.26 6.57 2.54
C VAL A 217 -0.47 6.05 3.78
N HIS A 218 -1.76 5.74 3.65
CA HIS A 218 -2.54 5.20 4.74
C HIS A 218 -1.99 3.85 5.22
N GLN A 219 -1.61 2.96 4.30
CA GLN A 219 -1.00 1.67 4.65
C GLN A 219 0.38 1.85 5.30
N ALA A 220 1.24 2.69 4.72
CA ALA A 220 2.60 2.92 5.23
C ALA A 220 2.60 3.59 6.62
N LYS A 221 1.63 4.47 6.90
CA LYS A 221 1.51 5.17 8.20
C LYS A 221 1.32 4.21 9.38
N ARG A 222 0.67 3.06 9.16
CA ARG A 222 0.42 2.04 10.21
C ARG A 222 1.71 1.40 10.76
N LEU A 223 2.80 1.45 9.99
CA LEU A 223 4.09 0.89 10.39
C LEU A 223 5.01 1.90 11.07
N HIS A 224 4.61 3.19 11.14
CA HIS A 224 5.37 4.25 11.82
C HIS A 224 6.86 4.30 11.45
N SER A 225 7.20 4.10 10.17
CA SER A 225 8.60 4.09 9.72
C SER A 225 9.10 5.47 9.32
N THR A 226 10.26 5.86 9.86
CA THR A 226 10.98 7.11 9.50
C THR A 226 11.73 7.01 8.17
N CYS A 227 11.83 5.81 7.61
CA CYS A 227 12.66 5.48 6.45
C CYS A 227 11.85 5.33 5.14
N CYS A 228 10.63 5.87 5.08
CA CYS A 228 9.75 5.73 3.91
C CYS A 228 9.47 7.08 3.22
N LEU A 229 9.56 7.08 1.89
CA LEU A 229 9.26 8.21 1.01
C LEU A 229 8.24 7.78 -0.04
N VAL A 230 7.08 8.42 -0.07
CA VAL A 230 6.07 8.18 -1.11
C VAL A 230 6.20 9.23 -2.21
N THR A 231 6.40 8.78 -3.46
CA THR A 231 6.56 9.65 -4.64
C THR A 231 5.50 9.38 -5.70
N ASN A 232 5.27 10.36 -6.57
CA ASN A 232 4.28 10.25 -7.63
C ASN A 232 4.88 10.56 -9.00
N HIS A 233 5.33 9.52 -9.72
CA HIS A 233 5.92 9.60 -11.05
C HIS A 233 5.56 8.38 -11.92
N ASP A 234 5.66 8.54 -13.23
CA ASP A 234 5.64 7.41 -14.16
C ASP A 234 6.90 6.55 -13.95
N ALA A 235 6.70 5.29 -13.57
CA ALA A 235 7.76 4.33 -13.30
C ALA A 235 8.69 4.09 -14.51
N ALA A 236 8.14 4.14 -15.74
CA ALA A 236 8.92 3.99 -16.97
C ALA A 236 9.84 5.19 -17.24
N ALA A 237 9.60 6.33 -16.58
CA ALA A 237 10.36 7.56 -16.71
C ALA A 237 10.78 8.12 -15.34
N MET A 238 10.96 7.24 -14.35
CA MET A 238 11.27 7.63 -12.97
C MET A 238 12.53 8.51 -12.94
N PRO A 239 12.53 9.71 -12.34
CA PRO A 239 13.69 10.61 -12.41
C PRO A 239 14.87 10.11 -11.59
N ASN A 240 16.09 10.52 -11.95
CA ASN A 240 17.25 10.36 -11.07
C ASN A 240 17.09 11.27 -9.85
N MET A 241 17.20 10.69 -8.65
CA MET A 241 17.36 11.46 -7.41
C MET A 241 18.85 11.63 -7.09
N TYR A 242 19.18 12.61 -6.27
CA TYR A 242 20.54 12.92 -5.87
C TYR A 242 20.72 12.80 -4.36
N ILE A 243 21.87 12.30 -3.93
CA ILE A 243 22.28 12.26 -2.53
C ILE A 243 23.68 12.88 -2.39
N SER A 244 24.03 13.35 -1.19
CA SER A 244 25.36 13.85 -0.87
C SER A 244 26.26 12.71 -0.44
N LYS A 245 27.47 12.67 -0.99
CA LYS A 245 28.57 11.85 -0.49
C LYS A 245 29.18 12.44 0.78
N GLU A 246 30.00 11.65 1.45
CA GLU A 246 30.78 12.07 2.63
C GLU A 246 31.76 13.20 2.31
N ASP A 247 32.27 13.25 1.08
CA ASP A 247 33.16 14.31 0.58
C ASP A 247 32.45 15.61 0.17
N GLY A 248 31.11 15.66 0.32
CA GLY A 248 30.27 16.81 -0.03
C GLY A 248 29.90 16.91 -1.51
N THR A 249 30.35 15.97 -2.36
CA THR A 249 29.92 15.92 -3.77
C THR A 249 28.55 15.27 -3.92
N LEU A 250 27.85 15.60 -5.01
CA LEU A 250 26.54 15.02 -5.31
C LEU A 250 26.68 13.77 -6.18
N GLU A 251 25.88 12.76 -5.89
CA GLU A 251 25.77 11.55 -6.71
C GLU A 251 24.32 11.19 -7.01
N VAL A 252 24.11 10.44 -8.09
CA VAL A 252 22.80 9.89 -8.41
C VAL A 252 22.50 8.74 -7.47
N LEU A 253 21.36 8.81 -6.77
CA LEU A 253 20.83 7.73 -5.96
C LEU A 253 20.52 6.51 -6.84
N LYS A 254 21.23 5.43 -6.58
CA LYS A 254 20.95 4.09 -7.07
C LYS A 254 20.43 3.23 -5.91
N TYR A 255 19.73 2.16 -6.24
CA TYR A 255 19.06 1.29 -5.27
C TYR A 255 19.73 -0.08 -5.21
N ASP A 256 19.82 -0.64 -4.00
CA ASP A 256 20.34 -1.99 -3.76
C ASP A 256 19.30 -3.05 -4.10
N ARG A 257 18.03 -2.67 -3.96
CA ARG A 257 16.85 -3.53 -4.13
C ARG A 257 15.76 -2.79 -4.90
N ILE A 258 15.22 -3.41 -5.93
CA ILE A 258 14.09 -2.85 -6.68
C ILE A 258 12.96 -3.86 -6.77
N LEU A 259 11.78 -3.47 -6.29
CA LEU A 259 10.56 -4.21 -6.52
C LEU A 259 9.85 -3.63 -7.73
N CYS A 260 9.68 -4.49 -8.74
CA CYS A 260 9.05 -4.16 -10.01
C CYS A 260 7.77 -5.00 -10.15
N ASP A 261 6.79 -4.72 -9.29
CA ASP A 261 5.44 -5.30 -9.36
C ASP A 261 4.61 -4.52 -10.39
N VAL A 262 4.78 -4.87 -11.67
CA VAL A 262 4.31 -4.04 -12.77
C VAL A 262 2.80 -4.16 -13.01
N PRO A 263 2.16 -3.11 -13.54
CA PRO A 263 0.80 -3.22 -14.07
C PRO A 263 0.72 -4.34 -15.10
N CYS A 264 -0.33 -5.15 -15.03
CA CYS A 264 -0.53 -6.32 -15.88
C CYS A 264 -2.02 -6.52 -16.19
N SER A 265 -2.36 -7.49 -17.03
CA SER A 265 -3.74 -7.86 -17.36
C SER A 265 -4.54 -8.37 -16.16
N GLY A 266 -3.84 -8.85 -15.13
CA GLY A 266 -4.39 -9.30 -13.86
C GLY A 266 -5.13 -10.63 -13.93
N ASP A 267 -4.95 -11.43 -14.98
CA ASP A 267 -5.70 -12.67 -15.17
C ASP A 267 -5.36 -13.79 -14.18
N GLY A 268 -4.29 -13.66 -13.40
CA GLY A 268 -4.04 -14.47 -12.21
C GLY A 268 -4.96 -14.16 -11.03
N THR A 269 -5.77 -13.10 -11.13
CA THR A 269 -6.70 -12.64 -10.08
C THR A 269 -8.15 -13.06 -10.29
N LEU A 270 -8.45 -13.91 -11.27
CA LEU A 270 -9.81 -14.37 -11.62
C LEU A 270 -10.64 -14.92 -10.44
N ARG A 271 -9.97 -15.48 -9.42
CA ARG A 271 -10.59 -16.00 -8.19
C ARG A 271 -11.19 -14.91 -7.29
N LYS A 272 -10.66 -13.68 -7.36
CA LYS A 272 -11.10 -12.51 -6.57
C LYS A 272 -11.75 -11.43 -7.42
N ASN A 273 -11.26 -11.22 -8.64
CA ASN A 273 -11.79 -10.25 -9.59
C ASN A 273 -12.66 -10.95 -10.64
N ILE A 274 -13.90 -11.20 -10.22
CA ILE A 274 -14.91 -11.92 -10.99
C ILE A 274 -15.18 -11.30 -12.36
N ASP A 275 -15.14 -9.96 -12.44
CA ASP A 275 -15.39 -9.21 -13.67
C ASP A 275 -14.40 -9.55 -14.79
N LEU A 276 -13.20 -10.01 -14.44
CA LEU A 276 -12.19 -10.40 -15.42
C LEU A 276 -12.62 -11.59 -16.26
N TRP A 277 -13.44 -12.53 -15.74
CA TRP A 277 -13.95 -13.65 -16.53
C TRP A 277 -14.64 -13.14 -17.81
N ARG A 278 -15.47 -12.10 -17.69
CA ARG A 278 -16.21 -11.54 -18.83
C ARG A 278 -15.38 -10.62 -19.71
N LYS A 279 -14.37 -9.95 -19.15
CA LYS A 279 -13.57 -8.92 -19.83
C LYS A 279 -12.26 -9.46 -20.42
N TRP A 280 -11.86 -10.67 -20.03
CA TRP A 280 -10.61 -11.27 -20.46
C TRP A 280 -10.55 -11.43 -21.98
N ASN A 281 -9.43 -11.01 -22.57
CA ASN A 281 -9.10 -11.20 -23.97
C ASN A 281 -7.58 -11.06 -24.16
N VAL A 282 -7.05 -11.60 -25.25
CA VAL A 282 -5.61 -11.61 -25.57
C VAL A 282 -5.01 -10.20 -25.70
N ALA A 283 -5.78 -9.25 -26.24
CA ALA A 283 -5.27 -7.90 -26.51
C ALA A 283 -4.88 -7.16 -25.22
N ASN A 284 -5.51 -7.47 -24.08
CA ASN A 284 -5.17 -6.87 -22.79
C ASN A 284 -3.69 -7.11 -22.44
N GLY A 285 -3.21 -8.35 -22.53
CA GLY A 285 -1.80 -8.69 -22.27
C GLY A 285 -0.85 -8.07 -23.29
N ASN A 286 -1.17 -8.19 -24.60
CA ASN A 286 -0.34 -7.64 -25.68
C ASN A 286 -0.10 -6.13 -25.52
N SER A 287 -1.13 -5.39 -25.11
CA SER A 287 -1.08 -3.93 -24.99
C SER A 287 -0.16 -3.42 -23.87
N ILE A 288 0.09 -4.22 -22.83
CA ILE A 288 0.82 -3.80 -21.62
C ILE A 288 2.29 -4.23 -21.66
N HIS A 289 2.65 -5.28 -22.40
CA HIS A 289 4.03 -5.78 -22.55
C HIS A 289 5.07 -4.67 -22.75
N GLY A 290 4.85 -3.76 -23.71
CA GLY A 290 5.80 -2.70 -23.99
C GLY A 290 5.98 -1.72 -22.82
N LEU A 291 4.97 -1.51 -22.00
CA LEU A 291 5.07 -0.73 -20.77
C LEU A 291 5.90 -1.48 -19.72
N GLN A 292 5.65 -2.77 -19.52
CA GLN A 292 6.38 -3.61 -18.56
C GLN A 292 7.88 -3.65 -18.86
N VAL A 293 8.25 -3.83 -20.14
CA VAL A 293 9.65 -3.76 -20.59
C VAL A 293 10.28 -2.40 -20.24
N ARG A 294 9.58 -1.28 -20.48
CA ARG A 294 10.12 0.06 -20.17
C ARG A 294 10.28 0.29 -18.66
N ILE A 295 9.32 -0.15 -17.85
CA ILE A 295 9.40 -0.02 -16.39
C ILE A 295 10.59 -0.85 -15.87
N ALA A 296 10.67 -2.12 -16.23
CA ALA A 296 11.75 -3.00 -15.78
C ALA A 296 13.13 -2.54 -16.28
N ARG A 297 13.22 -2.05 -17.53
CA ARG A 297 14.43 -1.42 -18.06
C ARG A 297 14.86 -0.22 -17.21
N ARG A 298 13.92 0.66 -16.86
CA ARG A 298 14.21 1.81 -16.00
C ARG A 298 14.61 1.38 -14.58
N GLY A 299 14.01 0.30 -14.06
CA GLY A 299 14.43 -0.33 -12.81
C GLY A 299 15.91 -0.74 -12.86
N LEU A 300 16.33 -1.49 -13.88
CA LEU A 300 17.72 -1.93 -14.03
C LEU A 300 18.72 -0.76 -14.16
N GLU A 301 18.33 0.34 -14.82
CA GLU A 301 19.14 1.56 -14.86
C GLU A 301 19.35 2.12 -13.46
N LEU A 302 18.31 2.13 -12.61
CA LEU A 302 18.36 2.65 -11.25
C LEU A 302 19.03 1.70 -10.23
N LEU A 303 19.30 0.45 -10.62
CA LEU A 303 19.91 -0.57 -9.78
C LEU A 303 21.44 -0.41 -9.72
N VAL A 304 22.03 -0.60 -8.53
CA VAL A 304 23.48 -0.70 -8.35
C VAL A 304 24.03 -1.99 -8.98
N GLU A 305 25.33 -2.02 -9.26
CA GLU A 305 26.04 -3.27 -9.55
C GLU A 305 25.95 -4.21 -8.35
N GLY A 306 25.67 -5.49 -8.60
CA GLY A 306 25.41 -6.50 -7.56
C GLY A 306 24.01 -6.42 -6.94
N GLY A 307 23.24 -5.37 -7.24
CA GLY A 307 21.88 -5.19 -6.75
C GLY A 307 20.89 -6.20 -7.33
N VAL A 308 19.75 -6.35 -6.65
CA VAL A 308 18.68 -7.30 -7.03
C VAL A 308 17.41 -6.55 -7.40
N MET A 309 16.83 -6.89 -8.54
CA MET A 309 15.49 -6.48 -8.95
C MET A 309 14.57 -7.70 -8.99
N VAL A 310 13.43 -7.62 -8.32
CA VAL A 310 12.37 -8.62 -8.42
C VAL A 310 11.30 -8.08 -9.36
N TYR A 311 11.15 -8.71 -10.51
CA TYR A 311 10.04 -8.49 -11.43
C TYR A 311 8.88 -9.41 -11.06
N SER A 312 7.67 -8.86 -10.95
CA SER A 312 6.48 -9.67 -10.68
C SER A 312 5.23 -9.18 -11.39
N THR A 313 4.33 -10.13 -11.66
CA THR A 313 2.99 -9.85 -12.20
C THR A 313 1.96 -10.76 -11.52
N CYS A 314 0.71 -10.31 -11.44
CA CYS A 314 -0.44 -11.18 -11.17
C CYS A 314 -1.08 -11.68 -12.46
N SER A 315 -0.26 -12.01 -13.47
CA SER A 315 -0.67 -12.53 -14.77
C SER A 315 -0.07 -13.91 -15.03
N MET A 316 -0.83 -14.78 -15.67
CA MET A 316 -0.34 -16.08 -16.16
C MET A 316 0.22 -15.99 -17.58
N ASN A 317 0.02 -14.86 -18.26
CA ASN A 317 0.29 -14.69 -19.67
C ASN A 317 1.81 -14.66 -19.94
N PRO A 318 2.36 -15.56 -20.76
CA PRO A 318 3.80 -15.56 -21.08
C PRO A 318 4.29 -14.26 -21.73
N LEU A 319 3.40 -13.54 -22.43
CA LEU A 319 3.73 -12.25 -23.02
C LEU A 319 3.99 -11.17 -21.98
N GLU A 320 3.42 -11.28 -20.78
CA GLU A 320 3.67 -10.36 -19.68
C GLU A 320 4.81 -10.84 -18.77
N ASN A 321 5.26 -12.08 -18.98
CA ASN A 321 6.16 -12.80 -18.09
C ASN A 321 7.48 -13.08 -18.82
N GLU A 322 7.66 -14.29 -19.35
CA GLU A 322 8.91 -14.71 -19.98
C GLU A 322 9.29 -13.89 -21.20
N ALA A 323 8.33 -13.38 -21.98
CA ALA A 323 8.64 -12.51 -23.11
C ALA A 323 9.25 -11.18 -22.65
N VAL A 324 8.76 -10.60 -21.54
CA VAL A 324 9.34 -9.38 -20.95
C VAL A 324 10.74 -9.67 -20.44
N ILE A 325 10.92 -10.76 -19.68
CA ILE A 325 12.24 -11.16 -19.14
C ILE A 325 13.24 -11.44 -20.26
N THR A 326 12.83 -12.17 -21.30
CA THR A 326 13.66 -12.45 -22.48
C THR A 326 14.07 -11.16 -23.18
N SER A 327 13.10 -10.28 -23.47
CA SER A 327 13.36 -8.99 -24.12
C SER A 327 14.38 -8.15 -23.33
N LEU A 328 14.27 -8.15 -21.99
CA LEU A 328 15.21 -7.43 -21.13
C LEU A 328 16.61 -8.07 -21.14
N LEU A 329 16.72 -9.39 -20.93
CA LEU A 329 18.01 -10.07 -20.85
C LEU A 329 18.80 -9.98 -22.16
N LEU A 330 18.12 -10.11 -23.31
CA LEU A 330 18.75 -9.94 -24.62
C LEU A 330 19.31 -8.52 -24.81
N GLN A 331 18.58 -7.49 -24.39
CA GLN A 331 19.05 -6.10 -24.43
C GLN A 331 20.20 -5.82 -23.45
N CYS A 332 20.33 -6.62 -22.38
CA CYS A 332 21.37 -6.43 -21.37
C CYS A 332 22.73 -7.00 -21.78
N GLU A 333 22.81 -7.84 -22.82
CA GLU A 333 24.06 -8.42 -23.33
C GLU A 333 24.95 -9.03 -22.22
N GLY A 334 24.34 -9.72 -21.25
CA GLY A 334 25.03 -10.36 -20.13
C GLY A 334 25.30 -9.48 -18.89
N ALA A 335 24.93 -8.19 -18.93
CA ALA A 335 25.02 -7.27 -17.78
C ALA A 335 24.01 -7.57 -16.64
N VAL A 336 23.05 -8.45 -16.90
CA VAL A 336 22.00 -8.88 -15.96
C VAL A 336 21.77 -10.37 -16.13
N GLU A 337 21.62 -11.09 -15.02
CA GLU A 337 21.35 -12.52 -14.99
C GLU A 337 20.10 -12.86 -14.18
N LEU A 338 19.43 -13.98 -14.52
CA LEU A 338 18.39 -14.57 -13.69
C LEU A 338 19.00 -15.36 -12.54
N VAL A 339 18.52 -15.07 -11.32
CA VAL A 339 18.89 -15.78 -10.10
C VAL A 339 17.89 -16.92 -9.86
N ASP A 340 18.40 -18.12 -9.55
CA ASP A 340 17.52 -19.21 -9.08
C ASP A 340 17.19 -18.98 -7.61
N ALA A 341 15.95 -18.58 -7.34
CA ALA A 341 15.51 -18.18 -6.01
C ALA A 341 14.50 -19.15 -5.38
N ARG A 342 14.23 -20.29 -6.02
CA ARG A 342 13.25 -21.28 -5.53
C ARG A 342 13.63 -21.85 -4.18
N SER A 343 14.93 -22.09 -3.94
CA SER A 343 15.44 -22.61 -2.66
C SER A 343 15.28 -21.62 -1.50
N SER A 344 15.08 -20.33 -1.78
CA SER A 344 14.91 -19.31 -0.74
C SER A 344 13.55 -19.37 -0.05
N LEU A 345 12.57 -20.09 -0.63
CA LEU A 345 11.22 -20.23 -0.10
C LEU A 345 10.87 -21.72 0.07
N PRO A 346 11.45 -22.41 1.07
CA PRO A 346 11.19 -23.82 1.30
C PRO A 346 9.70 -24.04 1.57
N GLY A 347 9.07 -24.97 0.84
CA GLY A 347 7.64 -25.27 0.96
C GLY A 347 6.74 -24.52 -0.03
N LEU A 348 7.28 -23.60 -0.83
CA LEU A 348 6.55 -23.01 -1.96
C LEU A 348 6.52 -24.03 -3.11
N VAL A 349 5.33 -24.43 -3.52
CA VAL A 349 5.14 -25.23 -4.74
C VAL A 349 4.98 -24.27 -5.91
N SER A 350 5.80 -24.44 -6.93
CA SER A 350 5.79 -23.58 -8.12
C SER A 350 6.22 -24.36 -9.35
N SER A 351 5.80 -23.87 -10.51
CA SER A 351 6.25 -24.34 -11.82
C SER A 351 7.42 -23.49 -12.34
N PRO A 352 8.34 -24.06 -13.13
CA PRO A 352 9.38 -23.29 -13.79
C PRO A 352 8.79 -22.33 -14.85
N GLY A 353 9.57 -21.32 -15.23
CA GLY A 353 9.28 -20.49 -16.40
C GLY A 353 9.29 -21.28 -17.70
N LEU A 354 8.59 -20.75 -18.70
CA LEU A 354 8.47 -21.37 -20.02
C LEU A 354 9.67 -21.05 -20.91
N HIS A 355 10.13 -22.04 -21.66
CA HIS A 355 11.16 -21.85 -22.70
C HIS A 355 10.59 -21.37 -24.04
N THR A 356 9.29 -21.61 -24.26
CA THR A 356 8.60 -21.26 -25.49
C THR A 356 7.15 -20.93 -25.19
N TRP A 357 6.52 -20.11 -26.03
CA TRP A 357 5.13 -19.70 -25.91
C TRP A 357 4.58 -19.28 -27.27
N LYS A 358 3.25 -19.17 -27.37
CA LYS A 358 2.55 -18.77 -28.59
C LYS A 358 2.17 -17.30 -28.53
N VAL A 359 2.32 -16.60 -29.66
CA VAL A 359 1.88 -15.21 -29.79
C VAL A 359 0.57 -15.18 -30.55
N SER A 360 -0.47 -14.62 -29.96
CA SER A 360 -1.81 -14.57 -30.57
C SER A 360 -2.31 -13.14 -30.73
N SER A 361 -3.07 -12.87 -31.79
CA SER A 361 -3.83 -11.61 -31.93
C SER A 361 -5.12 -11.65 -31.12
N LYS A 362 -5.81 -10.50 -31.10
CA LYS A 362 -7.15 -10.35 -30.52
C LYS A 362 -8.16 -11.36 -31.08
N ASP A 363 -8.02 -11.76 -32.34
CA ASP A 363 -8.91 -12.72 -33.02
C ASP A 363 -8.52 -14.18 -32.75
N MET A 364 -7.61 -14.44 -31.80
CA MET A 364 -7.11 -15.78 -31.45
C MET A 364 -6.34 -16.48 -32.58
N ALA A 365 -5.92 -15.75 -33.61
CA ALA A 365 -4.96 -16.24 -34.60
C ALA A 365 -3.57 -16.32 -33.97
N VAL A 366 -2.92 -17.49 -34.08
CA VAL A 366 -1.58 -17.76 -33.55
C VAL A 366 -0.55 -17.52 -34.65
N TYR A 367 0.53 -16.85 -34.31
CA TYR A 367 1.67 -16.58 -35.19
C TYR A 367 2.93 -17.23 -34.64
N THR A 368 3.79 -17.72 -35.53
CA THR A 368 5.06 -18.34 -35.14
C THR A 368 6.24 -17.39 -35.25
N SER A 369 6.10 -16.35 -36.07
CA SER A 369 7.11 -15.31 -36.30
C SER A 369 6.45 -13.94 -36.47
N PHE A 370 7.24 -12.87 -36.36
CA PHE A 370 6.71 -11.51 -36.53
C PHE A 370 6.35 -11.20 -37.99
N GLU A 371 7.05 -11.83 -38.92
CA GLU A 371 6.85 -11.71 -40.37
C GLU A 371 5.46 -12.20 -40.82
N GLU A 372 4.88 -13.15 -40.09
CA GLU A 372 3.53 -13.67 -40.33
C GLU A 372 2.42 -12.75 -39.80
N VAL A 373 2.76 -11.78 -38.94
CA VAL A 373 1.77 -10.92 -38.30
C VAL A 373 1.26 -9.89 -39.31
N PRO A 374 -0.07 -9.76 -39.51
CA PRO A 374 -0.63 -8.72 -40.37
C PRO A 374 -0.25 -7.32 -39.88
N GLU A 375 -0.02 -6.39 -40.82
CA GLU A 375 0.38 -5.00 -40.51
C GLU A 375 -0.58 -4.29 -39.53
N THR A 376 -1.86 -4.64 -39.56
CA THR A 376 -2.89 -4.12 -38.65
C THR A 376 -2.57 -4.40 -37.17
N TYR A 377 -1.84 -5.47 -36.88
CA TYR A 377 -1.45 -5.90 -35.54
C TYR A 377 -0.03 -5.50 -35.14
N HIS A 378 0.78 -4.93 -36.04
CA HIS A 378 2.18 -4.55 -35.75
C HIS A 378 2.34 -3.53 -34.63
N THR A 379 1.29 -2.78 -34.30
CA THR A 379 1.32 -1.85 -33.15
C THR A 379 1.17 -2.57 -31.81
N GLN A 380 0.48 -3.71 -31.79
CA GLN A 380 0.13 -4.50 -30.60
C GLN A 380 1.06 -5.70 -30.42
N ILE A 381 1.50 -6.33 -31.51
CA ILE A 381 2.42 -7.46 -31.52
C ILE A 381 3.75 -6.95 -32.05
N ARG A 382 4.84 -7.25 -31.35
CA ARG A 382 6.21 -6.80 -31.68
C ARG A 382 7.14 -8.01 -31.77
N ALA A 383 8.22 -7.89 -32.54
CA ALA A 383 9.20 -8.97 -32.72
C ALA A 383 9.76 -9.52 -31.40
N HIS A 384 10.03 -8.66 -30.41
CA HIS A 384 10.55 -9.06 -29.10
C HIS A 384 9.53 -9.76 -28.18
N MET A 385 8.28 -9.97 -28.64
CA MET A 385 7.28 -10.76 -27.93
C MET A 385 7.35 -12.25 -28.26
N PHE A 386 8.05 -12.63 -29.33
CA PHE A 386 8.18 -14.02 -29.76
C PHE A 386 9.25 -14.74 -28.93
N PRO A 387 9.11 -16.06 -28.71
CA PRO A 387 10.12 -16.83 -28.00
C PRO A 387 11.45 -16.81 -28.76
N PRO A 388 12.58 -16.82 -28.04
CA PRO A 388 13.89 -16.89 -28.67
C PRO A 388 14.13 -18.30 -29.24
N SER A 389 15.20 -18.48 -30.01
CA SER A 389 15.60 -19.83 -30.43
C SER A 389 15.89 -20.72 -29.22
N PRO A 390 15.72 -22.05 -29.31
CA PRO A 390 15.95 -22.96 -28.18
C PRO A 390 17.34 -22.84 -27.55
N GLU A 391 18.37 -22.58 -28.36
CA GLU A 391 19.74 -22.36 -27.89
C GLU A 391 19.85 -21.10 -27.01
N VAL A 392 19.22 -20.01 -27.45
CA VAL A 392 19.19 -18.75 -26.69
C VAL A 392 18.32 -18.90 -25.44
N ALA A 393 17.17 -19.57 -25.53
CA ALA A 393 16.31 -19.86 -24.38
C ALA A 393 17.06 -20.62 -23.27
N ALA A 394 17.89 -21.60 -23.64
CA ALA A 394 18.72 -22.35 -22.70
C ALA A 394 19.83 -21.49 -22.07
N GLN A 395 20.42 -20.56 -22.82
CA GLN A 395 21.41 -19.61 -22.29
C GLN A 395 20.81 -18.62 -21.29
N LEU A 396 19.57 -18.18 -21.54
CA LEU A 396 18.86 -17.25 -20.68
C LEU A 396 18.39 -17.88 -19.35
N LYS A 397 18.34 -19.21 -19.27
CA LYS A 397 17.94 -19.97 -18.07
C LYS A 397 16.53 -19.59 -17.58
N LEU A 398 15.57 -19.50 -18.50
CA LEU A 398 14.19 -19.08 -18.22
C LEU A 398 13.47 -20.01 -17.22
N GLU A 399 13.94 -21.24 -17.05
CA GLU A 399 13.43 -22.18 -16.05
C GLU A 399 13.61 -21.68 -14.60
N ARG A 400 14.46 -20.66 -14.38
CA ARG A 400 14.65 -19.99 -13.09
C ARG A 400 13.54 -19.02 -12.71
N CYS A 401 12.71 -18.61 -13.68
CA CYS A 401 11.49 -17.87 -13.37
C CYS A 401 10.52 -18.78 -12.59
N ILE A 402 9.70 -18.16 -11.75
CA ILE A 402 8.81 -18.87 -10.82
C ILE A 402 7.37 -18.56 -11.21
N ARG A 403 6.60 -19.59 -11.56
CA ARG A 403 5.16 -19.54 -11.78
C ARG A 403 4.44 -20.16 -10.60
N ILE A 404 3.57 -19.41 -9.96
CA ILE A 404 2.66 -19.94 -8.95
C ILE A 404 1.28 -20.05 -9.59
N LEU A 405 0.71 -21.26 -9.57
CA LEU A 405 -0.57 -21.56 -10.20
C LEU A 405 -1.63 -21.89 -9.14
N PRO A 406 -2.92 -21.55 -9.36
CA PRO A 406 -3.93 -21.59 -8.31
C PRO A 406 -4.16 -22.96 -7.66
N HIS A 407 -4.08 -24.05 -8.43
CA HIS A 407 -4.33 -25.40 -7.93
C HIS A 407 -3.20 -25.95 -7.06
N GLN A 408 -1.98 -25.41 -7.18
CA GLN A 408 -0.81 -25.95 -6.49
C GLN A 408 -0.90 -25.83 -4.96
N GLN A 409 -1.36 -24.68 -4.46
CA GLN A 409 -1.47 -24.41 -3.01
C GLN A 409 -2.73 -23.63 -2.64
N ASP A 410 -3.76 -23.68 -3.48
CA ASP A 410 -5.03 -22.97 -3.32
C ASP A 410 -4.88 -21.44 -3.24
N THR A 411 -3.99 -20.87 -4.03
CA THR A 411 -3.69 -19.43 -4.07
C THR A 411 -4.23 -18.73 -5.33
N GLY A 412 -3.97 -17.43 -5.48
CA GLY A 412 -4.04 -16.79 -6.79
C GLY A 412 -2.92 -17.28 -7.71
N ALA A 413 -2.94 -16.85 -8.97
CA ALA A 413 -1.82 -17.09 -9.88
C ALA A 413 -0.87 -15.89 -9.89
N PHE A 414 0.42 -16.17 -10.04
CA PHE A 414 1.45 -15.13 -9.94
C PHE A 414 2.72 -15.54 -10.66
N PHE A 415 3.49 -14.56 -11.13
CA PHE A 415 4.78 -14.77 -11.77
C PHE A 415 5.85 -13.92 -11.08
N VAL A 416 7.03 -14.50 -10.87
CA VAL A 416 8.17 -13.80 -10.28
C VAL A 416 9.46 -14.17 -11.01
N ALA A 417 10.30 -13.18 -11.28
CA ALA A 417 11.65 -13.35 -11.79
C ALA A 417 12.62 -12.48 -10.96
N VAL A 418 13.69 -13.10 -10.47
CA VAL A 418 14.73 -12.43 -9.68
C VAL A 418 15.91 -12.15 -10.60
N LEU A 419 16.24 -10.87 -10.77
CA LEU A 419 17.29 -10.39 -11.66
C LEU A 419 18.41 -9.77 -10.84
N LYS A 420 19.65 -10.12 -11.15
CA LYS A 420 20.85 -9.52 -10.54
C LYS A 420 21.63 -8.77 -11.61
N LYS A 421 21.96 -7.50 -11.33
CA LYS A 421 22.81 -6.70 -12.23
C LYS A 421 24.27 -7.01 -11.93
N THR A 422 24.99 -7.52 -12.92
CA THR A 422 26.37 -8.02 -12.78
C THR A 422 27.40 -7.02 -13.30
N ALA A 423 26.97 -6.03 -14.09
CA ALA A 423 27.85 -4.99 -14.64
C ALA A 423 27.44 -3.59 -14.18
N PRO A 424 28.40 -2.65 -14.05
CA PRO A 424 28.12 -1.28 -13.58
C PRO A 424 27.25 -0.48 -14.54
N LYS A 425 27.32 -0.77 -15.84
CA LYS A 425 26.58 -0.06 -16.89
C LYS A 425 25.86 -1.03 -17.79
N LEU A 426 24.67 -0.65 -18.22
CA LEU A 426 23.89 -1.38 -19.21
C LEU A 426 24.29 -0.92 -20.63
N PRO A 427 24.19 -1.78 -21.66
CA PRO A 427 24.60 -1.42 -23.02
C PRO A 427 23.99 -0.11 -23.53
N TRP A 428 22.70 0.11 -23.25
CA TRP A 428 21.98 1.30 -23.69
C TRP A 428 22.26 2.57 -22.85
N GLU A 429 22.87 2.45 -21.67
CA GLU A 429 23.29 3.62 -20.89
C GLU A 429 24.52 4.30 -21.52
N SER A 430 25.37 3.53 -22.22
CA SER A 430 26.54 4.05 -22.92
C SER A 430 26.15 4.81 -24.19
N GLN A 431 25.14 4.32 -24.93
CA GLN A 431 24.65 4.93 -26.17
C GLN A 431 23.95 6.29 -25.96
N ASN A 432 23.42 6.56 -24.77
CA ASN A 432 22.78 7.84 -24.46
C ASN A 432 23.80 8.97 -24.20
N LYS A 433 25.04 8.65 -23.82
CA LYS A 433 26.09 9.67 -23.65
C LYS A 433 26.49 10.32 -24.96
N ASP A 434 26.45 9.59 -26.07
CA ASP A 434 26.77 10.16 -27.39
C ASP A 434 25.71 11.18 -27.83
N LYS A 435 24.42 10.94 -27.49
CA LYS A 435 23.33 11.89 -27.73
C LYS A 435 23.33 13.09 -26.77
N GLU A 436 23.68 12.90 -25.51
CA GLU A 436 23.85 14.02 -24.56
C GLU A 436 25.11 14.86 -24.86
N CYS A 437 26.17 14.26 -25.44
CA CYS A 437 27.34 14.99 -25.91
C CYS A 437 27.07 15.76 -27.21
N GLU A 438 26.27 15.22 -28.13
CA GLU A 438 25.83 15.94 -29.34
C GLU A 438 24.90 17.12 -29.00
N GLU A 439 23.93 16.96 -28.08
CA GLU A 439 23.12 18.11 -27.60
C GLU A 439 23.94 19.18 -26.85
N GLN A 440 25.10 18.83 -26.29
CA GLN A 440 26.02 19.78 -25.65
C GLN A 440 27.02 20.41 -26.63
N GLN A 441 27.26 19.83 -27.80
CA GLN A 441 28.12 20.41 -28.83
C GLN A 441 27.36 21.37 -29.76
N ASP A 442 26.07 21.16 -30.00
CA ASP A 442 25.23 22.04 -30.84
C ASP A 442 24.74 23.33 -30.14
N THR A 443 25.14 23.59 -28.89
CA THR A 443 24.81 24.83 -28.16
C THR A 443 25.94 25.86 -28.14
N LYS A 444 27.00 25.65 -28.93
CA LYS A 444 28.11 26.61 -29.09
C LYS A 444 28.15 27.27 -30.47
N GLU A 445 27.00 27.61 -31.06
CA GLU A 445 26.97 28.66 -32.09
C GLU A 445 25.70 29.52 -31.95
N ASP A 446 25.95 30.82 -32.03
CA ASP A 446 25.15 31.94 -31.55
C ASP A 446 23.82 32.13 -32.28
N LYS A 447 22.68 31.74 -31.66
CA LYS A 447 21.34 32.33 -31.89
C LYS A 447 20.45 32.27 -30.64
N SER A 448 20.14 33.45 -30.08
CA SER A 448 19.00 33.80 -29.21
C SER A 448 18.39 32.69 -28.35
N ILE A 449 18.73 32.68 -27.06
CA ILE A 449 18.19 31.81 -26.02
C ILE A 449 16.66 32.01 -25.89
N VAL A 450 15.87 31.10 -26.47
CA VAL A 450 14.50 30.88 -26.03
C VAL A 450 14.58 29.96 -24.80
N PRO A 451 14.08 30.37 -23.62
CA PRO A 451 14.21 29.55 -22.42
C PRO A 451 13.45 28.22 -22.60
N ARG A 452 14.17 27.09 -22.55
CA ARG A 452 13.56 25.74 -22.47
C ARG A 452 12.57 25.77 -21.29
N LYS A 453 11.27 25.66 -21.59
CA LYS A 453 10.20 25.68 -20.59
C LYS A 453 10.49 24.62 -19.53
N LYS A 454 10.67 25.03 -18.27
CA LYS A 454 10.68 24.12 -17.11
C LYS A 454 9.47 23.19 -17.23
N ARG A 455 9.68 21.87 -17.24
CA ARG A 455 8.57 20.91 -17.16
C ARG A 455 7.78 21.24 -15.89
N ARG A 456 6.55 21.74 -16.06
CA ARG A 456 5.65 22.00 -14.92
C ARG A 456 5.37 20.66 -14.25
N ILE A 457 5.71 20.54 -12.97
CA ILE A 457 5.19 19.46 -12.13
C ILE A 457 3.66 19.62 -12.14
N GLN A 458 2.98 18.71 -12.84
CA GLN A 458 1.53 18.79 -13.06
C GLN A 458 0.82 18.06 -11.91
N GLY A 459 -0.11 18.73 -11.23
CA GLY A 459 -0.88 18.16 -10.11
C GLY A 459 -1.03 19.13 -8.93
N TYR A 460 -1.65 18.67 -7.85
CA TYR A 460 -1.78 19.42 -6.60
C TYR A 460 -0.41 19.81 -6.06
N LYS A 461 -0.30 21.06 -5.58
CA LYS A 461 0.92 21.56 -4.94
C LYS A 461 0.91 21.06 -3.50
N GLU A 462 1.70 20.02 -3.23
CA GLU A 462 1.92 19.53 -1.87
C GLU A 462 2.59 20.60 -1.01
N ASP A 463 2.28 20.63 0.27
CA ASP A 463 2.97 21.51 1.21
C ASP A 463 4.45 21.14 1.30
N PRO A 464 5.35 22.13 1.38
CA PRO A 464 6.77 21.87 1.41
C PRO A 464 7.20 21.23 2.74
N PHE A 465 8.17 20.34 2.64
CA PHE A 465 8.85 19.75 3.79
C PHE A 465 9.91 20.74 4.30
N VAL A 466 9.68 21.31 5.48
CA VAL A 466 10.56 22.34 6.07
C VAL A 466 11.18 21.81 7.35
N PHE A 467 12.49 21.55 7.30
CA PHE A 467 13.29 21.12 8.46
C PHE A 467 13.34 22.22 9.54
N LEU A 468 13.40 21.81 10.80
CA LEU A 468 13.54 22.72 11.93
C LEU A 468 15.02 23.09 12.10
N SER A 469 15.28 24.37 12.34
CA SER A 469 16.61 24.84 12.75
C SER A 469 16.92 24.47 14.20
N GLU A 470 18.20 24.40 14.56
CA GLU A 470 18.64 24.10 15.93
C GLU A 470 18.14 25.15 16.93
N ASP A 471 18.08 26.41 16.49
CA ASP A 471 17.61 27.53 17.30
C ASP A 471 16.10 27.69 17.40
N ASN A 472 15.34 26.75 16.83
CA ASN A 472 13.90 26.83 16.79
C ASN A 472 13.28 26.87 18.20
N LYS A 473 12.44 27.88 18.46
CA LYS A 473 11.77 28.09 19.76
C LYS A 473 10.90 26.90 20.18
N ILE A 474 10.23 26.25 19.22
CA ILE A 474 9.40 25.06 19.47
C ILE A 474 10.27 23.91 19.95
N TRP A 475 11.41 23.67 19.28
CA TRP A 475 12.33 22.62 19.68
C TRP A 475 12.91 22.87 21.08
N LYS A 476 13.33 24.10 21.39
CA LYS A 476 13.84 24.46 22.72
C LYS A 476 12.82 24.14 23.82
N ALA A 477 11.56 24.54 23.64
CA ALA A 477 10.49 24.24 24.59
C ALA A 477 10.27 22.72 24.78
N VAL A 478 10.23 21.94 23.69
CA VAL A 478 10.09 20.47 23.75
C VAL A 478 11.29 19.83 24.45
N ARG A 479 12.51 20.23 24.07
CA ARG A 479 13.76 19.73 24.64
C ARG A 479 13.79 19.94 26.15
N ASP A 480 13.48 21.14 26.61
CA ASP A 480 13.56 21.51 28.02
C ASP A 480 12.46 20.82 28.84
N PHE A 481 11.25 20.70 28.29
CA PHE A 481 10.11 20.07 28.96
C PHE A 481 10.26 18.55 29.16
N TYR A 482 10.82 17.84 28.18
CA TYR A 482 11.03 16.40 28.26
C TYR A 482 12.45 16.00 28.70
N GLU A 483 13.34 16.98 28.87
CA GLU A 483 14.78 16.79 29.07
C GLU A 483 15.34 15.80 28.05
N VAL A 484 15.19 16.16 26.78
CA VAL A 484 15.60 15.30 25.65
C VAL A 484 17.11 15.20 25.61
N ASP A 485 17.62 13.98 25.47
CA ASP A 485 19.05 13.72 25.37
C ASP A 485 19.68 14.49 24.18
N PRO A 486 20.85 15.14 24.37
CA PRO A 486 21.55 15.85 23.30
C PRO A 486 21.88 14.99 22.07
N SER A 487 21.96 13.66 22.20
CA SER A 487 22.18 12.75 21.07
C SER A 487 20.96 12.60 20.16
N PHE A 488 19.81 13.19 20.51
CA PHE A 488 18.61 13.15 19.69
C PHE A 488 18.83 13.86 18.34
N PRO A 489 18.44 13.26 17.20
CA PRO A 489 18.65 13.83 15.87
C PRO A 489 17.66 14.97 15.55
N ASN A 490 17.77 16.10 16.26
CA ASN A 490 16.86 17.24 16.12
C ASN A 490 16.82 17.84 14.71
N GLN A 491 17.93 17.78 13.97
CA GLN A 491 17.98 18.28 12.59
C GLN A 491 17.16 17.42 11.61
N GLN A 492 16.75 16.21 12.01
CA GLN A 492 15.86 15.35 11.22
C GLN A 492 14.36 15.65 11.47
N LEU A 493 14.05 16.65 12.29
CA LEU A 493 12.69 17.12 12.50
C LEU A 493 12.23 18.01 11.35
N LEU A 494 11.04 17.74 10.83
CA LEU A 494 10.41 18.54 9.78
C LEU A 494 8.96 18.88 10.08
N GLY A 495 8.49 19.99 9.52
CA GLY A 495 7.08 20.35 9.44
C GLY A 495 6.60 20.33 7.99
N ARG A 496 5.28 20.21 7.80
CA ARG A 496 4.61 20.24 6.49
C ARG A 496 3.93 21.59 6.21
N CYS A 497 4.53 22.68 6.66
CA CYS A 497 4.02 24.03 6.42
C CYS A 497 5.17 25.03 6.50
N GLN A 498 5.13 26.04 5.64
CA GLN A 498 6.08 27.17 5.70
C GLN A 498 5.76 28.13 6.85
N GLN A 499 4.50 28.18 7.30
CA GLN A 499 4.10 29.05 8.39
C GLN A 499 4.68 28.56 9.73
N GLU A 500 4.99 29.50 10.62
CA GLU A 500 5.54 29.20 11.95
C GLU A 500 4.58 28.40 12.84
N ASN A 501 3.28 28.38 12.52
CA ASN A 501 2.26 27.65 13.27
C ASN A 501 2.21 26.16 12.89
N LYS A 502 3.33 25.46 13.07
CA LYS A 502 3.44 24.02 12.78
C LYS A 502 2.60 23.20 13.77
N ARG A 503 1.48 22.64 13.30
CA ARG A 503 0.57 21.80 14.11
C ARG A 503 1.17 20.42 14.43
N ASN A 504 1.95 19.86 13.49
CA ASN A 504 2.58 18.54 13.62
C ASN A 504 4.07 18.62 13.25
N ILE A 505 4.90 17.91 14.01
CA ILE A 505 6.33 17.73 13.77
C ILE A 505 6.57 16.26 13.46
N TYR A 506 7.28 16.02 12.36
CA TYR A 506 7.61 14.70 11.86
C TYR A 506 9.11 14.45 12.01
N LEU A 507 9.49 13.20 12.18
CA LEU A 507 10.87 12.72 12.16
C LEU A 507 11.08 11.84 10.93
N VAL A 508 12.21 12.03 10.25
CA VAL A 508 12.66 11.21 9.11
C VAL A 508 14.03 10.63 9.40
N SER A 509 14.47 9.61 8.66
CA SER A 509 15.86 9.14 8.72
C SER A 509 16.83 10.15 8.09
N LYS A 510 18.12 10.02 8.40
CA LYS A 510 19.20 10.85 7.82
C LYS A 510 19.19 10.77 6.29
N THR A 511 19.05 9.56 5.75
CA THR A 511 18.98 9.28 4.31
C THR A 511 17.78 9.98 3.67
N VAL A 512 16.59 9.87 4.27
CA VAL A 512 15.38 10.53 3.77
C VAL A 512 15.53 12.05 3.78
N ARG A 513 16.09 12.63 4.85
CA ARG A 513 16.36 14.07 4.90
C ARG A 513 17.25 14.53 3.74
N ASN A 514 18.35 13.83 3.50
CA ASN A 514 19.27 14.17 2.43
C ASN A 514 18.59 14.13 1.05
N ILE A 515 17.73 13.12 0.82
CA ILE A 515 16.93 13.03 -0.41
C ILE A 515 15.98 14.23 -0.52
N ILE A 516 15.25 14.59 0.54
CA ILE A 516 14.29 15.71 0.50
C ILE A 516 14.99 17.03 0.18
N GLU A 517 16.09 17.36 0.87
CA GLU A 517 16.81 18.62 0.71
C GLU A 517 17.34 18.80 -0.72
N LEU A 518 17.82 17.73 -1.35
CA LEU A 518 18.44 17.78 -2.68
C LEU A 518 17.46 17.62 -3.85
N ASN A 519 16.25 17.10 -3.60
CA ASN A 519 15.34 16.68 -4.67
C ASN A 519 13.93 17.28 -4.63
N SER A 520 13.58 18.03 -3.58
CA SER A 520 12.22 18.57 -3.39
C SER A 520 11.69 19.40 -4.57
N GLU A 521 12.58 20.07 -5.32
CA GLU A 521 12.19 20.83 -6.52
C GLU A 521 11.98 19.98 -7.78
N LYS A 522 12.53 18.77 -7.82
CA LYS A 522 12.54 17.88 -9.01
C LYS A 522 11.60 16.69 -8.86
N ILE A 523 11.39 16.23 -7.63
CA ILE A 523 10.63 15.03 -7.31
C ILE A 523 9.37 15.44 -6.56
N LYS A 524 8.21 15.04 -7.10
CA LYS A 524 6.94 15.13 -6.39
C LYS A 524 6.88 14.08 -5.27
N ILE A 525 7.08 14.54 -4.04
CA ILE A 525 6.99 13.75 -2.80
C ILE A 525 5.60 13.99 -2.19
N ILE A 526 4.83 12.93 -1.98
CA ILE A 526 3.48 12.98 -1.43
C ILE A 526 3.50 12.90 0.10
N ASN A 527 4.34 12.03 0.66
CA ASN A 527 4.34 11.79 2.10
C ASN A 527 5.67 11.19 2.56
N THR A 528 6.09 11.58 3.77
CA THR A 528 7.25 11.00 4.44
C THR A 528 7.24 11.33 5.94
N GLY A 529 8.01 10.57 6.69
CA GLY A 529 8.26 10.77 8.12
C GLY A 529 7.13 10.30 9.04
N VAL A 530 7.50 10.16 10.31
CA VAL A 530 6.62 9.71 11.40
C VAL A 530 6.29 10.90 12.26
N ARG A 531 5.03 11.05 12.64
CA ARG A 531 4.62 12.13 13.52
C ARG A 531 5.12 11.84 14.94
N VAL A 532 6.02 12.69 15.44
CA VAL A 532 6.65 12.53 16.77
C VAL A 532 6.11 13.49 17.80
N PHE A 533 5.77 14.72 17.39
CA PHE A 533 5.15 15.71 18.26
C PHE A 533 3.97 16.36 17.56
N CYS A 534 2.90 16.63 18.30
CA CYS A 534 1.78 17.43 17.82
C CYS A 534 1.44 18.51 18.83
N ARG A 535 1.01 19.66 18.31
CA ARG A 535 0.58 20.79 19.14
C ARG A 535 -0.70 20.39 19.90
N CYS A 536 -0.74 20.70 21.18
CA CYS A 536 -1.91 20.60 22.02
C CYS A 536 -2.88 21.71 21.66
N GLU A 537 -4.13 21.35 21.43
CA GLU A 537 -5.21 22.29 21.18
C GLU A 537 -5.94 22.55 22.50
N GLY A 538 -6.06 23.82 22.87
CA GLY A 538 -6.70 24.23 24.11
C GLY A 538 -6.37 25.68 24.49
N LYS A 539 -7.24 26.29 25.31
CA LYS A 539 -7.03 27.63 25.89
C LYS A 539 -6.21 27.61 27.19
N GLU A 540 -5.81 26.43 27.65
CA GLU A 540 -5.03 26.28 28.87
C GLU A 540 -3.56 26.58 28.59
N GLU A 541 -2.94 27.44 29.41
CA GLU A 541 -1.49 27.61 29.41
C GLU A 541 -0.84 26.32 29.89
N LEU A 542 -0.12 25.67 28.98
CA LEU A 542 0.67 24.47 29.26
C LEU A 542 2.14 24.89 29.34
N ALA A 543 2.90 24.20 30.19
CA ALA A 543 4.36 24.37 30.24
C ALA A 543 5.03 23.99 28.90
N CYS A 544 4.39 23.12 28.10
CA CYS A 544 4.77 22.85 26.72
C CYS A 544 3.53 22.68 25.85
N ASP A 545 3.50 23.43 24.75
CA ASP A 545 2.44 23.39 23.74
C ASP A 545 2.44 22.10 22.90
N PHE A 546 3.46 21.25 23.01
CA PHE A 546 3.62 20.06 22.18
C PHE A 546 3.58 18.79 23.03
N ARG A 547 2.84 17.79 22.54
CA ARG A 547 2.78 16.44 23.11
C ARG A 547 3.46 15.43 22.20
N VAL A 548 4.04 14.39 22.80
CA VAL A 548 4.51 13.21 22.07
C VAL A 548 3.32 12.47 21.46
N CYS A 549 3.46 12.05 20.21
CA CYS A 549 2.46 11.23 19.52
C CYS A 549 2.74 9.74 19.75
N GLN A 550 1.69 8.93 19.91
CA GLN A 550 1.82 7.48 20.10
C GLN A 550 2.60 6.81 18.94
N GLU A 551 2.32 7.22 17.70
CA GLU A 551 2.99 6.74 16.47
C GLU A 551 4.52 6.88 16.51
N GLY A 552 5.04 8.03 16.96
CA GLY A 552 6.47 8.31 17.01
C GLY A 552 7.12 7.96 18.35
N LEU A 553 6.33 7.50 19.32
CA LEU A 553 6.77 7.24 20.68
C LEU A 553 7.92 6.22 20.74
N PRO A 554 7.88 5.06 20.06
CA PRO A 554 8.98 4.10 20.10
C PRO A 554 10.31 4.70 19.63
N THR A 555 10.28 5.63 18.68
CA THR A 555 11.48 6.27 18.13
C THR A 555 12.06 7.35 19.05
N VAL A 556 11.21 8.11 19.74
CA VAL A 556 11.67 9.21 20.61
C VAL A 556 11.94 8.75 22.05
N LEU A 557 11.26 7.71 22.52
CA LEU A 557 11.29 7.23 23.91
C LEU A 557 12.71 7.01 24.49
N PRO A 558 13.69 6.46 23.73
CA PRO A 558 15.06 6.29 24.23
C PRO A 558 15.73 7.61 24.64
N TYR A 559 15.31 8.73 24.06
CA TYR A 559 15.92 10.05 24.27
C TYR A 559 15.20 10.88 25.33
N LEU A 560 13.99 10.51 25.76
CA LEU A 560 13.22 11.28 26.73
C LEU A 560 13.61 10.88 28.16
N LYS A 561 14.09 11.82 28.98
CA LYS A 561 14.55 11.51 30.35
C LYS A 561 13.51 11.79 31.44
N LYS A 562 12.65 12.79 31.26
CA LYS A 562 11.64 13.19 32.26
C LYS A 562 10.23 12.70 31.92
N ARG A 563 9.34 12.86 32.91
CA ARG A 563 7.87 12.63 32.81
C ARG A 563 7.47 11.19 32.48
N LYS A 564 8.32 10.22 32.84
CA LYS A 564 8.02 8.78 32.80
C LYS A 564 7.41 8.38 34.14
N LEU A 565 6.19 7.87 34.10
CA LEU A 565 5.43 7.44 35.27
C LEU A 565 5.22 5.93 35.19
N ALA A 566 5.62 5.20 36.22
CA ALA A 566 5.37 3.77 36.30
C ALA A 566 3.91 3.53 36.69
N MET A 567 3.25 2.63 35.98
CA MET A 567 1.85 2.27 36.24
C MET A 567 1.72 0.77 36.55
N CYS A 568 0.77 0.43 37.42
CA CYS A 568 0.44 -0.97 37.71
C CYS A 568 -0.61 -1.52 36.72
N ARG A 569 -0.92 -2.81 36.83
CA ARG A 569 -1.96 -3.47 36.02
C ARG A 569 -3.34 -2.81 36.20
N GLN A 570 -3.70 -2.37 37.41
CA GLN A 570 -5.00 -1.73 37.62
C GLN A 570 -5.07 -0.36 36.92
N ASP A 571 -4.02 0.43 37.01
CA ASP A 571 -3.93 1.75 36.38
C ASP A 571 -4.05 1.66 34.86
N LEU A 572 -3.36 0.69 34.25
CA LEU A 572 -3.43 0.43 32.81
C LEU A 572 -4.87 0.13 32.37
N TYR A 573 -5.59 -0.70 33.13
CA TYR A 573 -6.98 -1.04 32.81
C TYR A 573 -7.87 0.21 32.83
N VAL A 574 -7.77 1.04 33.88
CA VAL A 574 -8.53 2.30 33.99
C VAL A 574 -8.19 3.24 32.82
N LEU A 575 -6.91 3.40 32.48
CA LEU A 575 -6.45 4.27 31.39
C LEU A 575 -6.97 3.85 30.01
N LEU A 576 -7.08 2.55 29.75
CA LEU A 576 -7.49 2.02 28.45
C LEU A 576 -9.02 1.90 28.32
N THR A 577 -9.74 1.72 29.43
CA THR A 577 -11.20 1.53 29.41
C THR A 577 -11.97 2.83 29.58
N GLU A 578 -11.46 3.78 30.37
CA GLU A 578 -12.13 5.06 30.63
C GLU A 578 -11.63 6.17 29.69
N GLU A 579 -12.49 7.15 29.41
CA GLU A 579 -12.12 8.27 28.53
C GLU A 579 -11.49 9.44 29.30
N TYR A 580 -11.98 9.72 30.51
CA TYR A 580 -11.51 10.81 31.38
C TYR A 580 -11.35 10.36 32.85
N PRO A 581 -10.41 9.43 33.13
CA PRO A 581 -10.24 8.94 34.49
C PRO A 581 -9.74 10.04 35.43
N LEU A 582 -10.32 10.08 36.62
CA LEU A 582 -9.94 10.97 37.73
C LEU A 582 -8.70 10.44 38.44
N GLU A 583 -7.89 11.36 38.95
CA GLU A 583 -6.66 11.02 39.69
C GLU A 583 -6.92 10.06 40.87
N THR A 584 -8.10 10.15 41.49
CA THR A 584 -8.51 9.30 42.63
C THR A 584 -8.79 7.85 42.27
N GLN A 585 -8.95 7.52 40.98
CA GLN A 585 -9.24 6.15 40.52
C GLN A 585 -7.95 5.31 40.35
N PHE A 586 -6.77 5.94 40.41
CA PHE A 586 -5.49 5.27 40.23
C PHE A 586 -4.91 4.76 41.55
N SER A 587 -3.90 3.91 41.43
CA SER A 587 -3.10 3.42 42.55
C SER A 587 -2.46 4.56 43.36
N PRO A 588 -2.28 4.38 44.68
CA PRO A 588 -1.58 5.36 45.51
C PRO A 588 -0.18 5.72 44.98
N GLU A 589 0.52 4.74 44.39
CA GLU A 589 1.86 4.91 43.82
C GLU A 589 1.85 5.84 42.59
N LEU A 590 0.86 5.70 41.72
CA LEU A 590 0.71 6.60 40.57
C LEU A 590 0.22 7.99 41.01
N GLN A 591 -0.68 8.06 41.99
CA GLN A 591 -1.10 9.33 42.59
C GLN A 591 0.07 10.10 43.20
N GLU A 592 0.98 9.41 43.90
CA GLU A 592 2.18 10.03 44.48
C GLU A 592 3.11 10.60 43.39
N GLN A 593 3.38 9.82 42.32
CA GLN A 593 4.18 10.28 41.18
C GLN A 593 3.54 11.50 40.47
N LEU A 594 2.23 11.68 40.57
CA LEU A 594 1.53 12.83 40.02
C LEU A 594 1.67 14.07 40.91
N LYS A 595 1.70 14.00 42.24
CA LYS A 595 1.59 15.19 43.11
C LYS A 595 2.49 16.37 42.71
N ASP A 596 3.77 16.11 42.44
CA ASP A 596 4.77 17.16 42.14
C ASP A 596 4.98 17.44 40.65
N LEU A 597 4.27 16.75 39.77
CA LEU A 597 4.45 16.94 38.33
C LEU A 597 3.65 18.17 37.85
N GLU A 598 4.08 18.83 36.77
CA GLU A 598 3.29 19.91 36.18
C GLU A 598 2.19 19.35 35.25
N LYS A 599 1.21 20.17 34.88
CA LYS A 599 0.22 19.80 33.86
C LYS A 599 0.89 19.58 32.50
N GLY A 600 0.29 18.73 31.66
CA GLY A 600 0.77 18.50 30.29
C GLY A 600 1.00 17.03 29.97
N CYS A 601 1.78 16.76 28.93
CA CYS A 601 1.95 15.42 28.39
C CYS A 601 2.91 14.55 29.21
N VAL A 602 2.50 13.34 29.53
CA VAL A 602 3.25 12.37 30.35
C VAL A 602 3.44 11.05 29.59
N LEU A 603 4.45 10.28 29.97
CA LEU A 603 4.72 8.95 29.44
C LEU A 603 4.39 7.92 30.51
N LEU A 604 3.43 7.05 30.23
CA LEU A 604 2.95 6.05 31.18
C LEU A 604 3.59 4.71 30.81
N VAL A 605 4.38 4.15 31.72
CA VAL A 605 5.21 2.96 31.50
C VAL A 605 4.65 1.79 32.29
N TYR A 606 4.24 0.75 31.57
CA TYR A 606 3.79 -0.52 32.14
C TYR A 606 4.75 -1.63 31.73
N THR A 607 5.12 -2.49 32.69
CA THR A 607 5.87 -3.71 32.40
C THR A 607 4.90 -4.87 32.51
N SER A 608 4.65 -5.54 31.37
CA SER A 608 3.78 -6.71 31.32
C SER A 608 4.56 -7.97 31.68
N PHE A 609 3.93 -8.91 32.40
CA PHE A 609 4.49 -10.19 32.80
C PHE A 609 5.94 -10.13 33.35
N PRO A 610 6.23 -9.28 34.34
CA PRO A 610 7.58 -9.05 34.84
C PRO A 610 8.22 -10.35 35.36
N GLY A 611 9.47 -10.61 34.98
CA GLY A 611 10.23 -11.79 35.34
C GLY A 611 9.90 -13.05 34.54
N THR A 612 9.10 -12.94 33.48
CA THR A 612 8.76 -14.08 32.60
C THR A 612 9.42 -13.94 31.22
N PRO A 613 9.54 -15.02 30.43
CA PRO A 613 9.99 -14.93 29.04
C PRO A 613 9.09 -14.07 28.13
N ASP A 614 7.85 -13.80 28.56
CA ASP A 614 6.87 -12.98 27.85
C ASP A 614 6.91 -11.51 28.33
N GLU A 615 7.93 -11.10 29.09
CA GLU A 615 8.08 -9.72 29.58
C GLU A 615 8.24 -8.74 28.41
N PHE A 616 7.41 -7.68 28.41
CA PHE A 616 7.57 -6.54 27.50
C PHE A 616 7.15 -5.24 28.17
N GLN A 617 7.74 -4.14 27.72
CA GLN A 617 7.42 -2.80 28.21
C GLN A 617 6.44 -2.10 27.25
N LEU A 618 5.27 -1.73 27.75
CA LEU A 618 4.29 -0.90 27.06
C LEU A 618 4.43 0.54 27.53
N VAL A 619 4.56 1.49 26.59
CA VAL A 619 4.58 2.91 26.91
C VAL A 619 3.46 3.64 26.18
N LEU A 620 2.67 4.42 26.93
CA LEU A 620 1.55 5.18 26.41
C LEU A 620 1.81 6.67 26.58
N ALA A 621 1.60 7.45 25.52
CA ALA A 621 1.53 8.90 25.62
C ALA A 621 0.21 9.30 26.30
N GLY A 622 0.28 10.14 27.32
CA GLY A 622 -0.88 10.64 28.06
C GLY A 622 -0.86 12.14 28.29
N ARG A 623 -1.93 12.66 28.88
CA ARG A 623 -2.02 14.03 29.39
C ARG A 623 -2.54 14.02 30.81
N ARG A 624 -1.81 14.72 31.66
CA ARG A 624 -2.27 15.12 32.97
C ARG A 624 -2.98 16.48 32.88
N GLY A 625 -4.22 16.51 33.31
CA GLY A 625 -5.05 17.69 33.49
C GLY A 625 -4.97 18.25 34.91
N LYS A 626 -6.06 18.88 35.37
CA LYS A 626 -6.14 19.44 36.74
C LYS A 626 -6.41 18.38 37.81
N ALA A 627 -7.22 17.37 37.47
CA ALA A 627 -7.62 16.27 38.36
C ALA A 627 -7.86 14.98 37.55
N THR A 628 -7.36 14.92 36.31
CA THR A 628 -7.59 13.84 35.37
C THR A 628 -6.29 13.42 34.72
N LEU A 629 -6.18 12.14 34.38
CA LEU A 629 -5.08 11.58 33.62
C LEU A 629 -5.67 10.76 32.47
N ARG A 630 -5.41 11.16 31.23
CA ARG A 630 -5.93 10.48 30.02
C ARG A 630 -4.79 9.95 29.16
N CYS A 631 -5.03 8.87 28.42
CA CYS A 631 -4.11 8.39 27.38
C CYS A 631 -4.51 8.95 25.98
N TYR A 632 -3.53 9.08 25.09
CA TYR A 632 -3.69 9.48 23.68
C TYR A 632 -3.63 8.27 22.74
N VAL A 633 -4.31 7.19 23.13
CA VAL A 633 -4.36 5.94 22.39
C VAL A 633 -5.71 5.83 21.69
N ALA A 634 -5.70 5.48 20.41
CA ALA A 634 -6.91 5.28 19.62
C ALA A 634 -7.72 4.08 20.13
N LYS A 635 -9.05 4.11 20.02
CA LYS A 635 -9.93 3.08 20.60
C LYS A 635 -9.56 1.65 20.20
N GLN A 636 -9.25 1.42 18.92
CA GLN A 636 -8.86 0.11 18.40
C GLN A 636 -7.53 -0.37 18.99
N GLU A 637 -6.57 0.55 19.14
CA GLU A 637 -5.25 0.29 19.72
C GLU A 637 -5.33 -0.01 21.22
N ARG A 638 -6.28 0.62 21.95
CA ARG A 638 -6.55 0.28 23.36
C ARG A 638 -6.97 -1.18 23.52
N VAL A 639 -7.82 -1.69 22.62
CA VAL A 639 -8.26 -3.10 22.63
C VAL A 639 -7.08 -4.04 22.38
N HIS A 640 -6.19 -3.68 21.45
CA HIS A 640 -4.96 -4.44 21.23
C HIS A 640 -4.09 -4.50 22.50
N TYR A 641 -3.81 -3.35 23.15
CA TYR A 641 -3.01 -3.32 24.37
C TYR A 641 -3.63 -4.12 25.52
N LEU A 642 -4.96 -4.05 25.70
CA LEU A 642 -5.66 -4.91 26.66
C LEU A 642 -5.47 -6.39 26.33
N ARG A 643 -5.57 -6.78 25.05
CA ARG A 643 -5.39 -8.16 24.60
C ARG A 643 -3.98 -8.68 24.90
N VAL A 644 -2.93 -7.95 24.49
CA VAL A 644 -1.53 -8.39 24.70
C VAL A 644 -1.08 -8.33 26.16
N CYS A 645 -1.76 -7.55 27.01
CA CYS A 645 -1.55 -7.58 28.45
C CYS A 645 -2.39 -8.65 29.16
N GLY A 646 -3.10 -9.50 28.43
CA GLY A 646 -3.89 -10.62 28.96
C GLY A 646 -5.16 -10.20 29.70
N TYR A 647 -5.79 -9.09 29.32
CA TYR A 647 -7.15 -8.75 29.75
C TYR A 647 -8.19 -9.43 28.85
N ASP A 648 -9.37 -9.68 29.40
CA ASP A 648 -10.51 -10.14 28.61
C ASP A 648 -11.05 -9.00 27.75
N VAL A 649 -11.06 -9.21 26.44
CA VAL A 649 -11.56 -8.27 25.44
C VAL A 649 -12.83 -8.74 24.75
N SER A 650 -13.47 -9.80 25.26
CA SER A 650 -14.64 -10.44 24.65
C SER A 650 -15.79 -9.45 24.41
N GLU A 651 -16.01 -8.49 25.32
CA GLU A 651 -17.03 -7.44 25.15
C GLU A 651 -16.78 -6.53 23.94
N TYR A 652 -15.52 -6.28 23.58
CA TYR A 652 -15.15 -5.50 22.40
C TYR A 652 -15.26 -6.30 21.10
N GLU A 653 -15.27 -7.64 21.19
CA GLU A 653 -15.40 -8.56 20.06
C GLU A 653 -16.85 -8.92 19.75
N LYS A 654 -17.76 -8.70 20.70
CA LYS A 654 -19.20 -8.91 20.51
C LYS A 654 -19.71 -7.98 19.42
N ARG A 655 -20.27 -8.58 18.38
CA ARG A 655 -20.98 -7.85 17.32
C ARG A 655 -22.19 -7.14 17.94
N ASP A 656 -22.28 -5.83 17.79
CA ASP A 656 -23.49 -5.10 18.15
C ASP A 656 -24.64 -5.58 17.27
N ARG A 657 -25.45 -6.52 17.79
CA ARG A 657 -26.59 -7.12 17.08
C ARG A 657 -27.69 -6.09 16.78
N ARG A 658 -27.61 -4.86 17.32
CA ARG A 658 -28.55 -3.76 17.06
C ARG A 658 -28.23 -2.97 15.79
N LYS A 659 -26.99 -3.02 15.30
CA LYS A 659 -26.68 -2.49 13.96
C LYS A 659 -27.24 -3.44 12.92
N LYS A 660 -28.40 -3.10 12.35
CA LYS A 660 -28.97 -3.84 11.22
C LYS A 660 -27.94 -3.85 10.08
N PRO A 661 -27.91 -4.90 9.24
CA PRO A 661 -27.10 -4.90 8.01
C PRO A 661 -27.44 -3.74 7.06
N GLU A 662 -28.58 -3.07 7.26
CA GLU A 662 -29.06 -1.92 6.51
C GLU A 662 -28.35 -0.59 6.85
N ASP A 663 -27.57 -0.53 7.94
CA ASP A 663 -26.70 0.63 8.25
C ASP A 663 -25.30 0.52 7.61
N THR A 664 -25.09 -0.50 6.78
CA THR A 664 -24.07 -0.42 5.72
C THR A 664 -24.67 0.46 4.64
N PRO A 665 -24.04 1.56 4.18
CA PRO A 665 -24.63 2.41 3.16
C PRO A 665 -25.06 1.55 1.98
N LYS A 666 -26.35 1.63 1.62
CA LYS A 666 -26.82 1.07 0.35
C LYS A 666 -26.00 1.74 -0.74
N ILE A 667 -25.16 0.96 -1.42
CA ILE A 667 -24.47 1.39 -2.63
C ILE A 667 -25.55 1.50 -3.71
N GLU A 668 -26.27 2.61 -3.72
CA GLU A 668 -26.83 3.14 -4.96
C GLU A 668 -25.67 3.79 -5.68
N THR A 669 -25.45 3.36 -6.92
CA THR A 669 -24.48 3.92 -7.86
C THR A 669 -24.69 5.43 -7.97
N LEU A 670 -23.88 6.22 -7.27
CA LEU A 670 -23.80 7.67 -7.50
C LEU A 670 -23.15 7.87 -8.87
N GLU A 671 -23.83 8.59 -9.76
CA GLU A 671 -23.25 8.96 -11.04
C GLU A 671 -22.04 9.89 -10.81
N PRO A 672 -20.98 9.80 -11.65
CA PRO A 672 -19.70 10.47 -11.40
C PRO A 672 -19.77 12.00 -11.23
N GLU A 673 -20.86 12.64 -11.65
CA GLU A 673 -21.05 14.09 -11.55
C GLU A 673 -21.46 14.53 -10.12
N GLU A 674 -22.17 13.70 -9.35
CA GLU A 674 -22.59 14.02 -7.97
C GLU A 674 -21.47 13.77 -6.93
N ALA A 675 -20.50 12.89 -7.25
CA ALA A 675 -19.31 12.67 -6.43
C ALA A 675 -18.29 13.83 -6.51
N VAL A 676 -18.39 14.67 -7.54
CA VAL A 676 -17.55 15.88 -7.70
C VAL A 676 -18.13 17.03 -6.89
N GLU A 677 -19.46 17.22 -6.88
CA GLU A 677 -20.13 18.22 -6.05
C GLU A 677 -19.91 17.97 -4.54
N TYR A 678 -19.96 16.71 -4.08
CA TYR A 678 -19.72 16.36 -2.68
C TYR A 678 -18.25 16.54 -2.23
N ALA A 679 -17.30 16.37 -3.16
CA ALA A 679 -15.88 16.64 -2.92
C ALA A 679 -15.54 18.14 -2.97
N GLU A 680 -16.29 18.93 -3.74
CA GLU A 680 -16.16 20.39 -3.80
C GLU A 680 -16.75 21.06 -2.54
N GLU A 681 -17.90 20.60 -2.03
CA GLU A 681 -18.52 21.09 -0.79
C GLU A 681 -17.67 20.78 0.46
N THR A 682 -17.03 19.61 0.53
CA THR A 682 -16.14 19.25 1.66
C THR A 682 -14.83 20.06 1.72
N THR A 683 -14.39 20.66 0.61
CA THR A 683 -13.27 21.62 0.62
C THR A 683 -13.66 23.06 0.97
N GLN A 684 -14.93 23.44 0.82
CA GLN A 684 -15.40 24.78 1.20
C GLN A 684 -15.92 24.84 2.65
N GLU A 685 -16.50 23.75 3.18
CA GLU A 685 -17.00 23.72 4.58
C GLU A 685 -15.90 23.54 5.65
N GLN A 686 -14.69 23.12 5.26
CA GLN A 686 -13.53 23.06 6.19
C GLN A 686 -12.93 24.44 6.54
N THR A 687 -13.51 25.55 6.05
CA THR A 687 -13.12 26.90 6.45
C THR A 687 -14.05 27.59 7.46
N GLU A 688 -15.24 27.05 7.78
CA GLU A 688 -16.20 27.77 8.65
C GLU A 688 -16.74 27.05 9.90
N ASN A 689 -16.59 25.72 10.06
CA ASN A 689 -17.27 24.99 11.16
C ASN A 689 -16.37 24.38 12.27
N ASP A 690 -15.25 25.03 12.61
CA ASP A 690 -14.48 24.73 13.83
C ASP A 690 -15.09 25.31 15.13
N ILE A 691 -16.42 25.48 15.18
CA ILE A 691 -17.16 25.91 16.38
C ILE A 691 -18.39 25.02 16.59
N LYS A 692 -18.18 23.79 17.09
CA LYS A 692 -18.95 23.11 18.17
C LYS A 692 -18.75 21.58 18.13
N VAL A 693 -18.13 21.08 19.20
CA VAL A 693 -18.26 19.76 19.88
C VAL A 693 -18.89 18.59 19.10
N GLY A 694 -18.20 17.44 19.14
CA GLY A 694 -18.86 16.14 19.33
C GLY A 694 -18.34 14.99 18.48
N VAL A 695 -17.72 14.03 19.16
CA VAL A 695 -17.34 12.69 18.71
C VAL A 695 -18.52 11.97 18.04
N ASP A 696 -18.31 11.41 16.84
CA ASP A 696 -18.93 10.15 16.39
C ASP A 696 -18.25 9.60 15.13
N GLY A 697 -18.23 8.27 15.04
CA GLY A 697 -17.16 7.49 14.42
C GLY A 697 -17.21 7.30 12.90
N TRP A 698 -16.02 7.10 12.33
CA TRP A 698 -15.82 6.68 10.95
C TRP A 698 -14.75 5.59 10.92
N GLY A 699 -15.17 4.37 10.64
CA GLY A 699 -14.34 3.17 10.63
C GLY A 699 -15.10 2.06 9.92
N ALA A 700 -15.26 2.21 8.61
CA ALA A 700 -15.69 1.16 7.67
C ALA A 700 -15.52 1.65 6.23
N MET A 701 -14.31 1.59 5.69
CA MET A 701 -14.10 1.63 4.24
C MET A 701 -12.79 0.92 3.89
N LEU A 702 -12.86 -0.41 3.88
CA LEU A 702 -11.93 -1.30 3.17
C LEU A 702 -12.65 -2.66 3.06
N THR A 703 -13.74 -2.64 2.32
CA THR A 703 -14.32 -3.82 1.69
C THR A 703 -13.88 -3.84 0.24
N MET A 704 -13.51 -5.03 -0.20
CA MET A 704 -13.10 -5.41 -1.55
C MET A 704 -13.92 -4.78 -2.67
N GLY A 705 -13.22 -4.42 -3.75
CA GLY A 705 -13.77 -4.24 -5.09
C GLY A 705 -14.25 -2.83 -5.39
N GLU A 706 -13.38 -2.04 -6.01
CA GLU A 706 -13.68 -1.04 -7.06
C GLU A 706 -12.41 -0.21 -7.30
N GLU A 707 -11.44 -0.81 -7.99
CA GLU A 707 -10.57 -0.04 -8.88
C GLU A 707 -11.23 -0.08 -10.27
N HIS A 708 -11.16 1.03 -11.00
CA HIS A 708 -11.50 1.19 -12.42
C HIS A 708 -12.86 1.84 -12.75
N ASN A 709 -12.81 3.16 -12.92
CA ASN A 709 -13.51 3.78 -14.05
C ASN A 709 -12.69 4.93 -14.68
N THR A 710 -11.39 4.72 -14.94
CA THR A 710 -10.49 5.82 -15.39
C THR A 710 -9.81 5.55 -16.74
N VAL A 711 -9.95 4.37 -17.35
CA VAL A 711 -9.32 4.08 -18.65
C VAL A 711 -10.24 4.44 -19.84
N GLN A 712 -11.56 4.43 -19.67
CA GLN A 712 -12.49 4.80 -20.76
C GLN A 712 -12.69 6.31 -20.98
N LEU A 713 -12.38 7.17 -19.99
CA LEU A 713 -12.50 8.63 -20.16
C LEU A 713 -11.33 9.26 -20.94
N LEU A 714 -10.18 8.58 -21.03
CA LEU A 714 -9.01 9.07 -21.78
C LEU A 714 -9.13 8.93 -23.29
N GLN A 715 -9.93 7.98 -23.80
CA GLN A 715 -10.21 7.87 -25.24
C GLN A 715 -11.43 8.71 -25.67
N ALA A 716 -12.40 8.97 -24.79
CA ALA A 716 -13.51 9.89 -25.09
C ALA A 716 -13.09 11.38 -25.08
N SER A 717 -12.11 11.76 -24.24
CA SER A 717 -11.63 13.16 -24.15
C SER A 717 -10.79 13.61 -25.36
N LYS A 718 -10.25 12.69 -26.16
CA LYS A 718 -9.55 13.03 -27.41
C LYS A 718 -10.50 13.35 -28.57
N ASN A 719 -11.70 12.77 -28.57
CA ASN A 719 -12.70 13.05 -29.61
C ASN A 719 -13.58 14.29 -29.31
N LEU A 720 -13.70 14.69 -28.04
CA LEU A 720 -14.41 15.93 -27.65
C LEU A 720 -13.59 17.21 -27.85
N ARG A 721 -12.25 17.14 -27.92
CA ARG A 721 -11.39 18.30 -28.21
C ARG A 721 -11.44 18.77 -29.67
N HIS A 722 -11.95 17.94 -30.58
CA HIS A 722 -12.15 18.33 -31.98
C HIS A 722 -13.52 18.96 -32.26
N ILE A 723 -14.47 18.90 -31.31
CA ILE A 723 -15.81 19.50 -31.46
C ILE A 723 -15.90 20.86 -30.74
N ALA A 724 -15.03 21.12 -29.76
CA ALA A 724 -14.99 22.37 -29.01
C ALA A 724 -14.23 23.52 -29.72
N SER A 725 -13.53 23.27 -30.83
CA SER A 725 -12.84 24.32 -31.60
C SER A 725 -13.74 25.07 -32.59
N ASP A 726 -14.91 24.54 -32.93
CA ASP A 726 -15.81 25.15 -33.94
C ASP A 726 -16.96 25.98 -33.34
N VAL A 727 -17.09 26.04 -32.01
CA VAL A 727 -18.16 26.80 -31.33
C VAL A 727 -17.65 28.11 -30.72
N SER A 728 -16.33 28.33 -30.65
CA SER A 728 -15.72 29.54 -30.06
C SER A 728 -15.62 30.75 -31.01
N THR A 729 -16.00 30.62 -32.28
CA THR A 729 -15.91 31.71 -33.28
C THR A 729 -17.22 32.49 -33.50
N HIS A 730 -18.31 32.19 -32.79
CA HIS A 730 -19.62 32.82 -33.05
C HIS A 730 -20.26 33.66 -31.93
N LEU A 731 -19.56 33.98 -30.83
CA LEU A 731 -20.14 34.75 -29.72
C LEU A 731 -19.34 35.99 -29.27
N SER A 732 -18.56 36.63 -30.17
CA SER A 732 -17.94 37.95 -29.90
C SER A 732 -18.54 39.12 -30.70
N SER A 733 -19.72 38.98 -31.31
CA SER A 733 -20.41 40.09 -31.99
C SER A 733 -21.81 40.31 -31.44
N ARG A 734 -21.92 41.05 -30.33
CA ARG A 734 -23.01 41.99 -30.00
C ARG A 734 -22.81 42.57 -28.60
N THR A 735 -21.95 43.58 -28.52
CA THR A 735 -22.06 44.67 -27.54
C THR A 735 -23.24 45.57 -27.90
N ARG A 736 -24.18 45.77 -26.96
CA ARG A 736 -24.72 47.07 -26.57
C ARG A 736 -25.56 46.95 -25.31
#